data_AF-A0A1F4XJ01-F1
#
_entry.id   AF-A0A1F4XJ01-F1
#
_cell.length_a   1.000
_cell.length_b   1.000
_cell.length_c   1.000
_cell.angle_alpha   90.00
_cell.angle_beta   90.00
_cell.angle_gamma   90.00
#
_symmetry.space_group_name_H-M   'P 1'
#
loop_
_entity.id
_entity.type
_entity.pdbx_description
1 polymer ?
#
loop_
_entity_poly.entity_id
_entity_poly.type
_entity_poly.pdbx_seq_one_letter_code
_entity_poly.pdbx_strand_id
1 'polypeptide(L)'
;MTISITNSSRFAALAVGAGLVLAVAFGGYVAPAQAALSASQVQSILSLLQSFGADAQTIANVEASLTGGTPSGGTSVGCGFSRDLTIGSTGADVTCLQQGLIGMGFSIPAGATGYFGTQTQAAVAAWQLSKNIAPPAGYFGPISRAAWGGTSGTPGTPGTPGTPGLSGDEGQLLINSVLGDVETDVDEGDEDAQVLGAEVEADDSDIMIERVDVDITVGSGGSSQLDNYIDSVSLWLDGEKLAEQDVSEGDEDSNDVFSFRFSGLEGVIDEDDEVNLYVAVNAVENIDSGDTDVTLDIDIPTNGIRAVDGAGISETYVDGSPALDGGFSVTAATGGDLDITEGDENPVGQVVSIDEDDDTDNVLVLAFDMEANNQDVTIDDIPVGLTIAGEDAGIDGPVIRATLEMDGEVIDTVSITSTASLNQEVLFNDLNIDLNDGDTAEFQVFVDLNDADPTTFATGTTLYATTTGSDSDWDVEDSNGDSVTPDGAVTNSGDVLVFETEGISVDLVSTSVTKTSTADAAGEEDVGQFVIVVDITAVGADMYIDKTATEDLNRNGSGSAGTGFQWATTSNSTTGTTTVAGVVSASGSTSGDSTTDFKINEGQTRRFTLTVSLEAGNDGVTAVQLFGINYDNEDAAGVEFYTSNMSDFKTDLLTMLIM
;
A
#
# COMPACT_ATOMS: atom_id res chain seq x y z
N MET A 1 -38.56 -75.45 37.22
CA MET A 1 -38.41 -75.59 35.76
C MET A 1 -37.46 -74.49 35.36
N THR A 2 -36.21 -74.86 35.59
CA THR A 2 -35.00 -74.07 35.64
C THR A 2 -34.29 -74.37 34.34
N ILE A 3 -33.60 -73.42 33.73
CA ILE A 3 -32.29 -73.67 33.12
C ILE A 3 -31.68 -72.31 32.77
N SER A 4 -30.61 -72.02 33.52
CA SER A 4 -29.60 -71.02 33.26
C SER A 4 -28.67 -71.46 32.13
N ILE A 5 -28.18 -70.46 31.38
CA ILE A 5 -26.79 -70.19 30.96
C ILE A 5 -26.03 -71.32 30.25
N THR A 6 -25.40 -71.02 29.10
CA THR A 6 -23.91 -71.06 28.91
C THR A 6 -23.50 -70.50 27.53
N ASN A 7 -22.50 -69.61 27.57
CA ASN A 7 -21.72 -69.01 26.48
C ASN A 7 -20.98 -70.06 25.63
N SER A 8 -20.64 -69.75 24.37
CA SER A 8 -19.23 -69.57 23.94
C SER A 8 -19.04 -69.44 22.43
N SER A 9 -18.01 -68.65 22.10
CA SER A 9 -17.05 -68.79 21.00
C SER A 9 -17.48 -68.56 19.55
N ARG A 10 -17.07 -67.38 19.08
CA ARG A 10 -16.47 -67.02 17.78
C ARG A 10 -15.90 -68.22 16.99
N PHE A 11 -16.21 -68.33 15.70
CA PHE A 11 -15.37 -68.80 14.57
C PHE A 11 -16.15 -68.43 13.28
N ALA A 12 -15.68 -67.52 12.43
CA ALA A 12 -14.55 -67.57 11.50
C ALA A 12 -14.95 -68.04 10.10
N ALA A 13 -14.38 -67.33 9.11
CA ALA A 13 -14.05 -67.83 7.78
C ALA A 13 -15.27 -68.07 6.86
N LEU A 14 -15.21 -68.03 5.54
CA LEU A 14 -14.14 -67.90 4.56
C LEU A 14 -14.90 -67.77 3.22
N ALA A 15 -14.45 -66.87 2.36
CA ALA A 15 -14.29 -66.97 0.91
C ALA A 15 -15.25 -67.77 -0.01
N VAL A 16 -15.00 -67.52 -1.30
CA VAL A 16 -15.46 -68.22 -2.50
C VAL A 16 -16.83 -67.71 -2.97
N GLY A 17 -16.98 -67.16 -4.15
CA GLY A 17 -16.08 -67.14 -5.30
C GLY A 17 -16.94 -66.97 -6.54
N ALA A 18 -16.31 -66.34 -7.53
CA ALA A 18 -16.63 -66.35 -8.95
C ALA A 18 -17.67 -67.36 -9.45
N GLY A 19 -18.50 -66.90 -10.38
CA GLY A 19 -18.77 -67.68 -11.57
C GLY A 19 -20.18 -67.57 -12.11
N LEU A 20 -20.27 -66.87 -13.25
CA LEU A 20 -20.80 -67.39 -14.51
C LEU A 20 -22.20 -68.05 -14.48
N VAL A 21 -23.10 -67.59 -15.33
CA VAL A 21 -23.54 -68.34 -16.53
C VAL A 21 -24.74 -67.64 -17.16
N LEU A 22 -24.50 -67.27 -18.41
CA LEU A 22 -25.43 -66.98 -19.50
C LEU A 22 -26.38 -68.17 -19.76
N ALA A 23 -27.71 -67.99 -19.78
CA ALA A 23 -28.60 -68.67 -20.75
C ALA A 23 -30.08 -68.25 -20.68
N VAL A 24 -30.51 -67.79 -21.86
CA VAL A 24 -31.86 -67.66 -22.43
C VAL A 24 -32.82 -68.83 -22.11
N ALA A 25 -34.09 -68.54 -21.80
CA ALA A 25 -35.29 -69.02 -22.55
C ALA A 25 -36.61 -68.94 -21.75
N PHE A 26 -37.66 -68.55 -22.46
CA PHE A 26 -39.04 -68.32 -22.05
C PHE A 26 -39.79 -69.53 -21.45
N GLY A 27 -40.67 -69.25 -20.48
CA GLY A 27 -42.01 -69.86 -20.40
C GLY A 27 -42.37 -70.59 -19.10
N GLY A 28 -43.21 -69.96 -18.26
CA GLY A 28 -43.98 -70.64 -17.21
C GLY A 28 -44.14 -69.80 -15.95
N TYR A 29 -45.30 -69.15 -15.80
CA TYR A 29 -45.69 -68.45 -14.56
C TYR A 29 -45.82 -69.45 -13.41
N VAL A 30 -44.78 -69.54 -12.60
CA VAL A 30 -44.84 -69.88 -11.17
C VAL A 30 -44.48 -68.60 -10.44
N ALA A 31 -45.39 -68.10 -9.60
CA ALA A 31 -45.06 -67.08 -8.62
C ALA A 31 -44.47 -67.79 -7.38
N PRO A 32 -43.18 -67.61 -7.05
CA PRO A 32 -42.74 -67.72 -5.68
C PRO A 32 -42.78 -66.33 -5.05
N ALA A 33 -43.56 -66.24 -3.98
CA ALA A 33 -43.50 -65.16 -3.01
C ALA A 33 -42.05 -64.96 -2.55
N GLN A 34 -41.51 -63.75 -2.76
CA GLN A 34 -40.37 -63.28 -1.98
C GLN A 34 -40.93 -62.60 -0.72
N ALA A 35 -40.51 -63.11 0.43
CA ALA A 35 -40.78 -62.50 1.74
C ALA A 35 -40.10 -61.12 1.78
N ALA A 36 -40.84 -60.08 1.41
CA ALA A 36 -40.39 -58.71 1.57
C ALA A 36 -40.50 -58.32 3.05
N LEU A 37 -39.49 -57.60 3.55
CA LEU A 37 -39.52 -56.99 4.88
C LEU A 37 -40.76 -56.09 5.01
N SER A 38 -41.42 -56.09 6.17
CA SER A 38 -42.53 -55.15 6.40
C SER A 38 -42.01 -53.71 6.44
N ALA A 39 -42.82 -52.72 6.05
CA ALA A 39 -42.44 -51.30 6.07
C ALA A 39 -41.92 -50.85 7.45
N SER A 40 -42.50 -51.38 8.53
CA SER A 40 -42.03 -51.13 9.89
C SER A 40 -40.64 -51.71 10.19
N GLN A 41 -40.28 -52.84 9.59
CA GLN A 41 -38.94 -53.43 9.75
C GLN A 41 -37.89 -52.65 8.95
N VAL A 42 -38.25 -52.18 7.75
CA VAL A 42 -37.40 -51.28 6.96
C VAL A 42 -37.14 -50.00 7.76
N GLN A 43 -38.18 -49.36 8.30
CA GLN A 43 -38.01 -48.12 9.06
C GLN A 43 -37.14 -48.30 10.31
N SER A 44 -37.28 -49.41 11.04
CA SER A 44 -36.41 -49.72 12.19
C SER A 44 -34.93 -49.87 11.80
N ILE A 45 -34.65 -50.46 10.62
CA ILE A 45 -33.29 -50.59 10.09
C ILE A 45 -32.73 -49.22 9.69
N LEU A 46 -33.54 -48.39 9.02
CA LEU A 46 -33.14 -47.03 8.64
C LEU A 46 -32.88 -46.15 9.86
N SER A 47 -33.73 -46.20 10.89
CA SER A 47 -33.53 -45.46 12.14
C SER A 47 -32.30 -45.94 12.92
N LEU A 48 -31.96 -47.23 12.86
CA LEU A 48 -30.73 -47.75 13.47
C LEU A 48 -29.49 -47.21 12.73
N LEU A 49 -29.51 -47.19 11.39
CA LEU A 49 -28.43 -46.61 10.58
C LEU A 49 -28.27 -45.11 10.81
N GLN A 50 -29.39 -44.39 10.93
CA GLN A 50 -29.41 -42.98 11.34
C GLN A 50 -28.77 -42.77 12.72
N SER A 51 -29.04 -43.68 13.67
CA SER A 51 -28.43 -43.58 15.01
C SER A 51 -26.92 -43.85 15.04
N PHE A 52 -26.39 -44.53 14.02
CA PHE A 52 -24.95 -44.71 13.79
C PHE A 52 -24.34 -43.62 12.90
N GLY A 53 -25.11 -42.58 12.53
CA GLY A 53 -24.63 -41.46 11.73
C GLY A 53 -24.42 -41.78 10.25
N ALA A 54 -25.08 -42.81 9.70
CA ALA A 54 -25.03 -43.08 8.27
C ALA A 54 -25.61 -41.90 7.47
N ASP A 55 -24.93 -41.50 6.40
CA ASP A 55 -25.35 -40.39 5.56
C ASP A 55 -26.64 -40.70 4.78
N ALA A 56 -27.35 -39.64 4.38
CA ALA A 56 -28.67 -39.75 3.74
C ALA A 56 -28.67 -40.58 2.45
N GLN A 57 -27.54 -40.61 1.72
CA GLN A 57 -27.43 -41.32 0.45
C GLN A 57 -27.17 -42.82 0.67
N THR A 58 -26.39 -43.17 1.68
CA THR A 58 -26.27 -44.56 2.15
C THR A 58 -27.61 -45.08 2.67
N ILE A 59 -28.34 -44.28 3.45
CA ILE A 59 -29.68 -44.64 3.95
C ILE A 59 -30.67 -44.85 2.80
N ALA A 60 -30.69 -43.94 1.81
CA ALA A 60 -31.55 -44.07 0.64
C ALA A 60 -31.21 -45.29 -0.22
N ASN A 61 -29.92 -45.61 -0.39
CA ASN A 61 -29.48 -46.79 -1.14
C ASN A 61 -29.80 -48.10 -0.40
N VAL A 62 -29.72 -48.10 0.93
CA VAL A 62 -30.14 -49.24 1.75
C VAL A 62 -31.66 -49.39 1.71
N GLU A 63 -32.44 -48.30 1.81
CA GLU A 63 -33.90 -48.34 1.66
C GLU A 63 -34.31 -48.88 0.29
N ALA A 64 -33.69 -48.40 -0.80
CA ALA A 64 -33.91 -48.89 -2.14
C ALA A 64 -33.60 -50.39 -2.25
N SER A 65 -32.47 -50.85 -1.71
CA SER A 65 -32.08 -52.27 -1.71
C SER A 65 -33.06 -53.15 -0.90
N LEU A 66 -33.54 -52.67 0.25
CA LEU A 66 -34.46 -53.41 1.13
C LEU A 66 -35.91 -53.44 0.62
N THR A 67 -36.29 -52.50 -0.24
CA THR A 67 -37.61 -52.42 -0.88
C THR A 67 -37.64 -52.98 -2.31
N GLY A 68 -36.51 -53.52 -2.79
CA GLY A 68 -36.39 -54.14 -4.11
C GLY A 68 -36.15 -53.16 -5.27
N GLY A 69 -35.84 -51.90 -4.98
CA GLY A 69 -35.33 -50.93 -5.93
C GLY A 69 -33.83 -51.13 -6.22
N THR A 70 -33.36 -50.61 -7.35
CA THR A 70 -31.93 -50.61 -7.70
C THR A 70 -31.22 -49.46 -6.98
N PRO A 71 -30.19 -49.72 -6.16
CA PRO A 71 -29.36 -48.67 -5.58
C PRO A 71 -28.73 -47.82 -6.69
N SER A 72 -28.83 -46.51 -6.59
CA SER A 72 -28.19 -45.60 -7.55
C SER A 72 -26.72 -45.51 -7.19
N GLY A 73 -25.84 -45.99 -8.09
CA GLY A 73 -24.40 -45.85 -7.95
C GLY A 73 -24.05 -44.40 -7.65
N GLY A 74 -23.36 -44.17 -6.54
CA GLY A 74 -23.05 -42.84 -6.04
C GLY A 74 -22.35 -42.01 -7.10
N THR A 75 -23.03 -40.97 -7.57
CA THR A 75 -22.34 -39.76 -8.00
C THR A 75 -21.46 -39.34 -6.84
N SER A 76 -20.15 -39.23 -7.06
CA SER A 76 -19.24 -38.57 -6.14
C SER A 76 -19.86 -37.22 -5.82
N VAL A 77 -20.30 -37.04 -4.57
CA VAL A 77 -20.69 -35.73 -4.07
C VAL A 77 -19.43 -34.88 -4.22
N GLY A 78 -19.38 -34.04 -5.25
CA GLY A 78 -18.37 -33.01 -5.36
C GLY A 78 -18.57 -32.11 -4.16
N CYS A 79 -17.79 -32.30 -3.10
CA CYS A 79 -17.76 -31.39 -1.98
C CYS A 79 -17.30 -30.04 -2.53
N GLY A 80 -18.23 -29.12 -2.75
CA GLY A 80 -17.90 -27.74 -3.06
C GLY A 80 -17.47 -27.06 -1.76
N PHE A 81 -16.18 -26.76 -1.63
CA PHE A 81 -15.66 -26.00 -0.50
C PHE A 81 -15.58 -24.53 -0.91
N SER A 82 -16.45 -23.69 -0.35
CA SER A 82 -16.46 -22.24 -0.61
C SER A 82 -15.78 -21.43 0.50
N ARG A 83 -15.26 -22.11 1.52
CA ARG A 83 -14.54 -21.51 2.64
C ARG A 83 -13.46 -22.45 3.15
N ASP A 84 -12.54 -21.89 3.89
CA ASP A 84 -11.46 -22.59 4.56
C ASP A 84 -11.98 -23.33 5.79
N LEU A 85 -11.41 -24.50 6.09
CA LEU A 85 -11.81 -25.31 7.25
C LEU A 85 -10.59 -25.55 8.16
N THR A 86 -10.75 -25.18 9.43
CA THR A 86 -9.75 -25.33 10.50
C THR A 86 -10.36 -25.85 11.79
N ILE A 87 -9.55 -26.08 12.83
CA ILE A 87 -10.04 -26.47 14.16
C ILE A 87 -11.15 -25.53 14.62
N GLY A 88 -12.25 -26.09 15.10
CA GLY A 88 -13.44 -25.35 15.53
C GLY A 88 -14.50 -25.21 14.44
N SER A 89 -14.17 -25.45 13.17
CA SER A 89 -15.15 -25.39 12.08
C SER A 89 -16.25 -26.44 12.26
N THR A 90 -17.51 -26.05 12.02
CA THR A 90 -18.64 -26.97 11.99
C THR A 90 -19.44 -26.80 10.70
N GLY A 91 -20.12 -27.86 10.27
CA GLY A 91 -21.04 -27.77 9.14
C GLY A 91 -21.10 -28.99 8.23
N ALA A 92 -21.90 -28.85 7.17
CA ALA A 92 -22.07 -29.88 6.15
C ALA A 92 -20.81 -30.06 5.29
N ASP A 93 -20.06 -28.99 5.07
CA ASP A 93 -18.73 -28.97 4.42
C ASP A 93 -17.68 -29.75 5.22
N VAL A 94 -17.64 -29.57 6.54
CA VAL A 94 -16.76 -30.35 7.45
C VAL A 94 -17.14 -31.82 7.44
N THR A 95 -18.44 -32.14 7.46
CA THR A 95 -18.93 -33.51 7.33
C THR A 95 -18.48 -34.13 5.99
N CYS A 96 -18.57 -33.37 4.89
CA CYS A 96 -18.18 -33.81 3.55
C CYS A 96 -16.67 -34.09 3.47
N LEU A 97 -15.84 -33.19 4.02
CA LEU A 97 -14.39 -33.37 4.13
C LEU A 97 -14.04 -34.62 4.93
N GLN A 98 -14.63 -34.80 6.11
CA GLN A 98 -14.37 -35.96 6.98
C GLN A 98 -14.75 -37.28 6.29
N GLN A 99 -15.90 -37.34 5.62
CA GLN A 99 -16.31 -38.53 4.86
C GLN A 99 -15.35 -38.83 3.71
N GLY A 100 -14.88 -37.81 2.98
CA GLY A 100 -13.89 -37.97 1.93
C GLY A 100 -12.54 -38.48 2.43
N LEU A 101 -12.03 -37.92 3.54
CA LEU A 101 -10.78 -38.35 4.17
C LEU A 101 -10.87 -39.81 4.66
N ILE A 102 -11.96 -40.17 5.34
CA ILE A 102 -12.21 -41.56 5.78
C ILE A 102 -12.30 -42.49 4.57
N GLY A 103 -13.00 -42.09 3.51
CA GLY A 103 -13.13 -42.84 2.27
C GLY A 103 -11.79 -43.08 1.55
N MET A 104 -10.87 -42.13 1.65
CA MET A 104 -9.50 -42.24 1.12
C MET A 104 -8.53 -42.99 2.06
N GLY A 105 -8.98 -43.41 3.24
CA GLY A 105 -8.20 -44.20 4.19
C GLY A 105 -7.46 -43.40 5.26
N PHE A 106 -7.70 -42.09 5.37
CA PHE A 106 -7.18 -41.28 6.47
C PHE A 106 -8.04 -41.47 7.72
N SER A 107 -7.41 -41.84 8.83
CA SER A 107 -8.12 -42.26 10.04
C SER A 107 -8.70 -41.08 10.80
N ILE A 108 -10.02 -41.06 10.97
CA ILE A 108 -10.73 -40.19 11.92
C ILE A 108 -11.55 -41.11 12.85
N PRO A 109 -11.00 -41.53 14.01
CA PRO A 109 -11.64 -42.49 14.91
C PRO A 109 -13.06 -42.09 15.37
N ALA A 110 -13.32 -40.79 15.52
CA ALA A 110 -14.64 -40.25 15.88
C ALA A 110 -15.68 -40.32 14.73
N GLY A 111 -15.26 -40.62 13.50
CA GLY A 111 -16.11 -40.55 12.31
C GLY A 111 -16.36 -39.12 11.83
N ALA A 112 -17.24 -38.97 10.84
CA ALA A 112 -17.64 -37.66 10.31
C ALA A 112 -18.71 -37.01 11.22
N THR A 113 -18.26 -36.30 12.25
CA THR A 113 -19.12 -35.67 13.26
C THR A 113 -19.65 -34.30 12.83
N GLY A 114 -19.12 -33.72 11.75
CA GLY A 114 -19.41 -32.36 11.32
C GLY A 114 -18.75 -31.28 12.17
N TYR A 115 -17.83 -31.65 13.07
CA TYR A 115 -16.96 -30.75 13.84
C TYR A 115 -15.50 -31.04 13.52
N PHE A 116 -14.75 -30.01 13.14
CA PHE A 116 -13.34 -30.08 12.78
C PHE A 116 -12.51 -29.96 14.06
N GLY A 117 -12.11 -31.09 14.62
CA GLY A 117 -11.22 -31.16 15.78
C GLY A 117 -9.82 -31.63 15.42
N THR A 118 -9.00 -31.87 16.43
CA THR A 118 -7.61 -32.34 16.28
C THR A 118 -7.48 -33.64 15.46
N GLN A 119 -8.48 -34.52 15.53
CA GLN A 119 -8.52 -35.75 14.71
C GLN A 119 -8.74 -35.46 13.22
N THR A 120 -9.53 -34.44 12.88
CA THR A 120 -9.76 -34.03 11.49
C THR A 120 -8.56 -33.28 10.96
N GLN A 121 -7.95 -32.40 11.77
CA GLN A 121 -6.69 -31.74 11.45
C GLN A 121 -5.59 -32.75 11.10
N ALA A 122 -5.38 -33.77 11.93
CA ALA A 122 -4.38 -34.80 11.68
C ALA A 122 -4.64 -35.59 10.38
N ALA A 123 -5.92 -35.85 10.05
CA ALA A 123 -6.30 -36.50 8.81
C ALA A 123 -6.08 -35.61 7.58
N VAL A 124 -6.36 -34.30 7.69
CA VAL A 124 -6.06 -33.30 6.64
C VAL A 124 -4.55 -33.19 6.43
N ALA A 125 -3.76 -33.12 7.50
CA ALA A 125 -2.30 -33.09 7.44
C ALA A 125 -1.73 -34.32 6.71
N ALA A 126 -2.20 -35.52 7.07
CA ALA A 126 -1.78 -36.76 6.42
C ALA A 126 -2.20 -36.80 4.94
N TRP A 127 -3.38 -36.26 4.61
CA TRP A 127 -3.83 -36.14 3.23
C TRP A 127 -3.03 -35.11 2.43
N GLN A 128 -2.72 -33.95 3.01
CA GLN A 128 -1.84 -32.92 2.43
C GLN A 128 -0.47 -33.49 2.10
N LEU A 129 0.11 -34.23 3.06
CA LEU A 129 1.37 -34.94 2.84
C LEU A 129 1.27 -35.93 1.66
N SER A 130 0.15 -36.66 1.53
CA SER A 130 -0.08 -37.57 0.40
C SER A 130 -0.26 -36.88 -0.96
N LYS A 131 -0.51 -35.57 -0.95
CA LYS A 131 -0.69 -34.71 -2.13
C LYS A 131 0.50 -33.78 -2.37
N ASN A 132 1.60 -33.94 -1.62
CA ASN A 132 2.78 -33.07 -1.64
C ASN A 132 2.44 -31.59 -1.34
N ILE A 133 1.46 -31.34 -0.47
CA ILE A 133 1.11 -30.01 0.03
C ILE A 133 1.92 -29.78 1.32
N ALA A 134 2.75 -28.74 1.34
CA ALA A 134 3.60 -28.36 2.47
C ALA A 134 3.29 -26.92 2.94
N PRO A 135 3.29 -26.64 4.26
CA PRO A 135 3.37 -27.62 5.34
C PRO A 135 2.08 -28.45 5.45
N PRO A 136 2.15 -29.74 5.85
CA PRO A 136 0.97 -30.54 6.17
C PRO A 136 0.39 -30.12 7.54
N ALA A 137 -0.06 -28.86 7.66
CA ALA A 137 -0.51 -28.25 8.91
C ALA A 137 -1.91 -28.69 9.35
N GLY A 138 -2.63 -29.42 8.49
CA GLY A 138 -3.99 -29.87 8.76
C GLY A 138 -5.04 -28.78 8.63
N TYR A 139 -4.69 -27.66 8.00
CA TYR A 139 -5.58 -26.55 7.62
C TYR A 139 -6.11 -26.75 6.20
N PHE A 140 -7.42 -26.80 6.00
CA PHE A 140 -8.02 -27.04 4.68
C PHE A 140 -8.31 -25.72 3.95
N GLY A 141 -7.25 -25.02 3.55
CA GLY A 141 -7.26 -23.73 2.85
C GLY A 141 -7.33 -23.83 1.31
N PRO A 142 -7.06 -22.73 0.57
CA PRO A 142 -7.26 -22.64 -0.88
C PRO A 142 -6.49 -23.70 -1.68
N ILE A 143 -5.22 -23.96 -1.30
CA ILE A 143 -4.38 -25.00 -1.92
C ILE A 143 -5.00 -26.39 -1.73
N SER A 144 -5.49 -26.67 -0.52
CA SER A 144 -6.16 -27.94 -0.21
C SER A 144 -7.46 -28.10 -1.00
N ARG A 145 -8.23 -27.01 -1.16
CA ARG A 145 -9.44 -27.02 -1.99
C ARG A 145 -9.14 -27.27 -3.46
N ALA A 146 -8.12 -26.62 -4.01
CA ALA A 146 -7.70 -26.81 -5.39
C ALA A 146 -7.24 -28.26 -5.65
N ALA A 147 -6.40 -28.80 -4.77
CA ALA A 147 -5.90 -30.18 -4.87
C ALA A 147 -7.00 -31.23 -4.68
N TRP A 148 -8.08 -30.92 -3.96
CA TRP A 148 -9.21 -31.82 -3.77
C TRP A 148 -10.04 -32.03 -5.05
N GLY A 149 -10.00 -31.10 -6.01
CA GLY A 149 -10.82 -31.10 -7.23
C GLY A 149 -10.14 -31.50 -8.55
N GLY A 150 -8.86 -31.87 -8.56
CA GLY A 150 -8.04 -31.85 -9.79
C GLY A 150 -8.45 -32.78 -10.96
N THR A 151 -8.58 -32.19 -12.15
CA THR A 151 -8.36 -32.85 -13.46
C THR A 151 -6.97 -32.48 -14.00
N SER A 152 -6.23 -33.49 -14.47
CA SER A 152 -4.82 -33.46 -14.89
C SER A 152 -4.45 -32.52 -16.04
N GLY A 153 -3.42 -31.71 -15.83
CA GLY A 153 -2.48 -31.17 -16.81
C GLY A 153 -1.05 -31.40 -16.28
N THR A 154 -0.10 -31.64 -17.17
CA THR A 154 1.21 -32.29 -16.96
C THR A 154 2.14 -31.61 -15.92
N PRO A 155 2.94 -32.36 -15.11
CA PRO A 155 3.92 -31.75 -14.21
C PRO A 155 5.09 -31.16 -14.98
N GLY A 156 5.15 -29.83 -15.06
CA GLY A 156 6.42 -29.10 -15.07
C GLY A 156 7.05 -29.18 -13.69
N THR A 157 8.37 -29.09 -13.62
CA THR A 157 9.16 -29.14 -12.37
C THR A 157 8.61 -28.12 -11.35
N PRO A 158 8.43 -28.49 -10.07
CA PRO A 158 7.91 -27.56 -9.07
C PRO A 158 8.87 -26.39 -8.85
N GLY A 159 8.44 -25.17 -9.18
CA GLY A 159 8.85 -23.97 -8.46
C GLY A 159 8.15 -23.95 -7.10
N THR A 160 8.85 -23.46 -6.09
CA THR A 160 8.38 -23.31 -4.72
C THR A 160 7.18 -22.33 -4.69
N PRO A 161 6.13 -22.57 -3.88
CA PRO A 161 5.03 -21.60 -3.79
C PRO A 161 5.52 -20.32 -3.11
N GLY A 162 5.62 -19.23 -3.87
CA GLY A 162 5.79 -17.89 -3.31
C GLY A 162 4.61 -17.52 -2.41
N THR A 163 4.92 -16.80 -1.34
CA THR A 163 3.98 -16.12 -0.45
C THR A 163 3.14 -15.14 -1.28
N PRO A 164 1.83 -14.92 -1.00
CA PRO A 164 1.05 -13.95 -1.77
C PRO A 164 1.67 -12.55 -1.58
N GLY A 165 2.29 -12.01 -2.63
CA GLY A 165 2.83 -10.64 -2.64
C GLY A 165 4.33 -10.55 -2.89
N LEU A 166 5.10 -11.63 -2.69
CA LEU A 166 6.56 -11.61 -2.88
C LEU A 166 6.96 -12.30 -4.18
N SER A 167 7.88 -11.68 -4.89
CA SER A 167 8.54 -12.13 -6.10
C SER A 167 10.03 -12.41 -5.82
N GLY A 168 10.71 -13.09 -6.76
CA GLY A 168 12.08 -13.57 -6.57
C GLY A 168 12.19 -15.04 -6.11
N ASP A 169 13.41 -15.59 -6.21
CA ASP A 169 13.76 -16.95 -5.76
C ASP A 169 14.22 -16.88 -4.28
N GLU A 170 15.35 -17.50 -3.91
CA GLU A 170 15.94 -17.38 -2.56
C GLU A 170 16.73 -16.07 -2.51
N GLY A 171 16.43 -15.21 -1.55
CA GLY A 171 17.09 -13.90 -1.39
C GLY A 171 17.42 -13.60 0.07
N GLN A 172 18.06 -12.45 0.31
CA GLN A 172 18.50 -12.06 1.64
C GLN A 172 18.26 -10.58 1.91
N LEU A 173 17.92 -10.26 3.17
CA LEU A 173 17.93 -8.89 3.66
C LEU A 173 19.38 -8.48 3.97
N LEU A 174 19.85 -7.43 3.32
CA LEU A 174 21.08 -6.73 3.63
C LEU A 174 20.79 -5.53 4.54
N ILE A 175 21.74 -5.22 5.41
CA ILE A 175 21.72 -4.02 6.25
C ILE A 175 22.97 -3.23 5.87
N ASN A 176 22.79 -2.17 5.09
CA ASN A 176 23.86 -1.46 4.41
C ASN A 176 24.55 -0.47 5.36
N SER A 177 23.77 0.30 6.11
CA SER A 177 24.28 1.29 7.03
C SER A 177 23.33 1.57 8.21
N VAL A 178 23.89 2.15 9.28
CA VAL A 178 23.08 2.77 10.36
C VAL A 178 22.89 4.22 9.96
N LEU A 179 21.65 4.67 10.06
CA LEU A 179 21.22 6.02 9.72
C LEU A 179 21.62 7.00 10.83
N GLY A 180 21.94 8.23 10.46
CA GLY A 180 22.46 9.26 11.39
C GLY A 180 21.52 10.44 11.61
N ASP A 181 20.42 10.44 10.87
CA ASP A 181 19.23 11.29 10.93
C ASP A 181 18.23 10.69 11.92
N VAL A 182 18.70 10.45 13.15
CA VAL A 182 17.88 10.01 14.28
C VAL A 182 18.07 10.96 15.43
N GLU A 183 17.03 11.12 16.23
CA GLU A 183 17.01 11.96 17.42
C GLU A 183 17.81 11.31 18.54
N THR A 184 18.70 12.09 19.14
CA THR A 184 19.50 11.67 20.30
C THR A 184 19.10 12.38 21.59
N ASP A 185 18.36 13.48 21.46
CA ASP A 185 17.79 14.25 22.56
C ASP A 185 16.31 14.45 22.19
N VAL A 186 15.44 13.69 22.83
CA VAL A 186 13.98 13.69 22.65
C VAL A 186 13.40 14.52 23.79
N ASP A 187 12.46 15.41 23.52
CA ASP A 187 11.80 16.19 24.55
C ASP A 187 10.55 15.47 25.08
N GLU A 188 10.16 15.79 26.32
CA GLU A 188 8.96 15.22 26.94
C GLU A 188 7.72 15.62 26.12
N GLY A 189 6.93 14.64 25.67
CA GLY A 189 5.77 14.89 24.81
C GLY A 189 6.00 14.64 23.32
N ASP A 190 7.26 14.53 22.85
CA ASP A 190 7.54 14.22 21.44
C ASP A 190 6.85 12.92 21.00
N GLU A 191 6.13 12.97 19.87
CA GLU A 191 5.51 11.80 19.24
C GLU A 191 6.35 11.30 18.05
N ASP A 192 6.40 9.97 17.87
CA ASP A 192 7.07 9.28 16.77
C ASP A 192 8.53 9.71 16.50
N ALA A 193 9.23 10.16 17.55
CA ALA A 193 10.64 10.53 17.50
C ALA A 193 11.51 9.35 17.06
N GLN A 194 12.15 9.45 15.90
CA GLN A 194 12.98 8.38 15.32
C GLN A 194 14.32 8.30 16.05
N VAL A 195 14.53 7.24 16.85
CA VAL A 195 15.70 7.13 17.75
C VAL A 195 16.72 6.07 17.34
N LEU A 196 16.39 5.24 16.33
CA LEU A 196 17.30 4.29 15.70
C LEU A 196 16.87 4.05 14.26
N GLY A 197 17.82 4.04 13.32
CA GLY A 197 17.53 3.86 11.90
C GLY A 197 18.58 3.02 11.18
N ALA A 198 18.17 2.27 10.16
CA ALA A 198 19.04 1.48 9.32
C ALA A 198 18.57 1.50 7.86
N GLU A 199 19.51 1.58 6.94
CA GLU A 199 19.27 1.35 5.52
C GLU A 199 19.31 -0.16 5.26
N VAL A 200 18.22 -0.71 4.75
CA VAL A 200 18.06 -2.13 4.46
C VAL A 200 17.76 -2.35 2.98
N GLU A 201 18.27 -3.45 2.44
CA GLU A 201 18.15 -3.77 1.00
C GLU A 201 17.71 -5.23 0.84
N ALA A 202 16.82 -5.48 -0.10
CA ALA A 202 16.41 -6.83 -0.48
C ALA A 202 17.28 -7.34 -1.65
N ASP A 203 18.19 -8.27 -1.40
CA ASP A 203 19.13 -8.81 -2.40
C ASP A 203 18.62 -10.15 -2.95
N ASP A 204 18.64 -10.32 -4.28
CA ASP A 204 18.26 -11.52 -5.03
C ASP A 204 16.76 -11.95 -4.93
N SER A 205 15.91 -11.26 -4.14
CA SER A 205 14.46 -11.50 -4.05
C SER A 205 13.75 -10.39 -3.25
N ASP A 206 12.43 -10.23 -3.43
CA ASP A 206 11.60 -9.46 -2.50
C ASP A 206 11.69 -10.05 -1.09
N ILE A 207 11.76 -9.19 -0.09
CA ILE A 207 11.85 -9.56 1.31
C ILE A 207 10.69 -8.95 2.09
N MET A 208 9.91 -9.79 2.78
CA MET A 208 8.91 -9.32 3.75
C MET A 208 9.42 -9.48 5.16
N ILE A 209 9.47 -8.38 5.91
CA ILE A 209 9.77 -8.39 7.34
C ILE A 209 8.57 -8.99 8.08
N GLU A 210 8.76 -10.12 8.76
CA GLU A 210 7.71 -10.80 9.55
C GLU A 210 7.73 -10.38 11.02
N ARG A 211 8.93 -10.03 11.52
CA ARG A 211 9.16 -9.69 12.93
C ARG A 211 10.42 -8.86 13.10
N VAL A 212 10.36 -7.87 13.98
CA VAL A 212 11.53 -7.17 14.53
C VAL A 212 11.47 -7.24 16.05
N ASP A 213 12.58 -7.62 16.67
CA ASP A 213 12.79 -7.50 18.11
C ASP A 213 13.58 -6.19 18.35
N VAL A 214 13.19 -5.40 19.34
CA VAL A 214 13.85 -4.15 19.77
C VAL A 214 14.11 -4.25 21.27
N ASP A 215 15.33 -3.98 21.70
CA ASP A 215 15.72 -3.95 23.10
C ASP A 215 16.06 -2.49 23.49
N ILE A 216 15.52 -2.02 24.61
CA ILE A 216 15.86 -0.72 25.21
C ILE A 216 16.39 -0.95 26.62
N THR A 217 17.57 -0.42 26.90
CA THR A 217 18.20 -0.47 28.23
C THR A 217 18.20 0.92 28.86
N VAL A 218 17.62 1.03 30.05
CA VAL A 218 17.60 2.31 30.78
C VAL A 218 18.96 2.55 31.45
N GLY A 219 19.60 3.66 31.13
CA GLY A 219 20.89 4.05 31.70
C GLY A 219 20.83 4.36 33.21
N SER A 220 22.01 4.45 33.83
CA SER A 220 22.10 4.81 35.25
C SER A 220 22.03 6.33 35.46
N GLY A 221 21.20 6.82 36.36
CA GLY A 221 21.15 8.26 36.67
C GLY A 221 19.83 8.69 37.28
N GLY A 222 18.74 8.08 36.81
CA GLY A 222 17.37 8.26 37.28
C GLY A 222 16.68 6.93 37.59
N SER A 223 15.38 6.87 37.29
CA SER A 223 14.52 5.69 37.38
C SER A 223 14.97 4.58 36.43
N SER A 224 14.79 3.32 36.83
CA SER A 224 15.01 2.15 35.96
C SER A 224 13.75 1.72 35.21
N GLN A 225 12.64 2.41 35.41
CA GLN A 225 11.35 2.13 34.80
C GLN A 225 11.26 2.84 33.46
N LEU A 226 11.14 2.10 32.35
CA LEU A 226 11.08 2.68 31.01
C LEU A 226 9.84 3.58 30.79
N ASP A 227 8.73 3.26 31.47
CA ASP A 227 7.47 4.04 31.46
C ASP A 227 7.56 5.40 32.16
N ASN A 228 8.74 5.76 32.71
CA ASN A 228 9.02 7.12 33.15
C ASN A 228 9.61 8.01 32.05
N TYR A 229 9.94 7.46 30.87
CA TYR A 229 10.65 8.16 29.81
C TYR A 229 9.87 8.16 28.49
N ILE A 230 9.31 7.01 28.11
CA ILE A 230 8.53 6.85 26.88
C ILE A 230 7.22 6.10 27.17
N ASP A 231 6.19 6.35 26.36
CA ASP A 231 4.88 5.70 26.45
C ASP A 231 4.78 4.48 25.51
N SER A 232 5.32 4.58 24.29
CA SER A 232 5.28 3.53 23.29
C SER A 232 6.55 3.46 22.43
N VAL A 233 6.71 2.33 21.74
CA VAL A 233 7.76 2.10 20.73
C VAL A 233 7.08 1.69 19.43
N SER A 234 7.44 2.32 18.31
CA SER A 234 6.90 2.06 16.98
C SER A 234 7.98 1.66 15.98
N LEU A 235 7.60 0.91 14.96
CA LEU A 235 8.48 0.46 13.88
C LEU A 235 7.96 1.02 12.56
N TRP A 236 8.85 1.62 11.78
CA TRP A 236 8.54 2.28 10.52
C TRP A 236 9.41 1.74 9.40
N LEU A 237 8.84 1.61 8.21
CA LEU A 237 9.55 1.21 6.99
C LEU A 237 9.19 2.19 5.88
N ASP A 238 10.19 2.91 5.36
CA ASP A 238 10.05 3.91 4.31
C ASP A 238 8.95 4.96 4.58
N GLY A 239 8.87 5.44 5.82
CA GLY A 239 7.86 6.42 6.24
C GLY A 239 6.48 5.84 6.56
N GLU A 240 6.26 4.51 6.47
CA GLU A 240 5.00 3.87 6.89
C GLU A 240 5.14 3.14 8.23
N LYS A 241 4.23 3.42 9.19
CA LYS A 241 4.19 2.78 10.51
C LYS A 241 3.72 1.32 10.36
N LEU A 242 4.63 0.37 10.60
CA LEU A 242 4.34 -1.06 10.53
C LEU A 242 3.64 -1.60 11.79
N ALA A 243 4.06 -1.15 12.96
CA ALA A 243 3.50 -1.57 14.25
C ALA A 243 3.90 -0.62 15.38
N GLU A 244 3.16 -0.70 16.48
CA GLU A 244 3.40 0.06 17.71
C GLU A 244 3.04 -0.80 18.93
N GLN A 245 3.79 -0.65 20.01
CA GLN A 245 3.54 -1.31 21.30
C GLN A 245 3.76 -0.33 22.45
N ASP A 246 2.82 -0.30 23.39
CA ASP A 246 2.99 0.42 24.66
C ASP A 246 4.17 -0.18 25.44
N VAL A 247 4.89 0.64 26.23
CA VAL A 247 5.97 0.15 27.12
C VAL A 247 5.49 -0.96 28.05
N SER A 248 4.23 -0.92 28.46
CA SER A 248 3.62 -1.94 29.33
C SER A 248 3.49 -3.33 28.69
N GLU A 249 3.63 -3.43 27.36
CA GLU A 249 3.63 -4.69 26.60
C GLU A 249 5.03 -5.31 26.47
N GLY A 250 6.09 -4.53 26.76
CA GLY A 250 7.48 -4.99 26.75
C GLY A 250 7.80 -5.98 27.88
N ASP A 251 8.70 -6.91 27.60
CA ASP A 251 9.21 -7.86 28.59
C ASP A 251 10.48 -7.28 29.26
N GLU A 252 10.41 -6.93 30.55
CA GLU A 252 11.54 -6.46 31.36
C GLU A 252 12.38 -7.62 31.95
N ASP A 253 13.71 -7.57 31.77
CA ASP A 253 14.66 -8.52 32.34
C ASP A 253 15.27 -8.05 33.68
N SER A 254 16.20 -8.84 34.26
CA SER A 254 16.80 -8.49 35.56
C SER A 254 17.91 -7.42 35.51
N ASN A 255 18.23 -6.91 34.32
CA ASN A 255 19.26 -5.92 34.04
C ASN A 255 18.65 -4.63 33.46
N ASP A 256 17.35 -4.42 33.65
CA ASP A 256 16.61 -3.25 33.16
C ASP A 256 16.63 -3.12 31.62
N VAL A 257 16.64 -4.27 30.93
CA VAL A 257 16.45 -4.38 29.48
C VAL A 257 14.98 -4.68 29.19
N PHE A 258 14.34 -3.83 28.41
CA PHE A 258 12.95 -3.95 27.98
C PHE A 258 12.93 -4.42 26.53
N SER A 259 12.40 -5.62 26.31
CA SER A 259 12.33 -6.24 24.98
C SER A 259 10.94 -6.13 24.38
N PHE A 260 10.86 -5.58 23.18
CA PHE A 260 9.66 -5.44 22.36
C PHE A 260 9.75 -6.37 21.16
N ARG A 261 8.71 -7.20 20.94
CA ARG A 261 8.65 -8.10 19.78
C ARG A 261 7.49 -7.69 18.88
N PHE A 262 7.78 -7.02 17.80
CA PHE A 262 6.81 -6.72 16.74
C PHE A 262 6.68 -7.95 15.86
N SER A 263 5.49 -8.52 15.73
CA SER A 263 5.28 -9.78 14.99
C SER A 263 4.03 -9.75 14.14
N GLY A 264 4.03 -10.51 13.04
CA GLY A 264 2.94 -10.43 12.06
C GLY A 264 3.01 -9.16 11.24
N LEU A 265 4.23 -8.64 11.07
CA LEU A 265 4.51 -7.52 10.18
C LEU A 265 4.33 -7.97 8.72
N GLU A 266 3.92 -7.04 7.88
CA GLU A 266 3.68 -7.26 6.45
C GLU A 266 4.45 -6.26 5.57
N GLY A 267 5.48 -5.60 6.13
CA GLY A 267 6.34 -4.66 5.41
C GLY A 267 7.18 -5.38 4.36
N VAL A 268 7.01 -5.01 3.09
CA VAL A 268 7.69 -5.61 1.94
C VAL A 268 8.75 -4.64 1.42
N ILE A 269 9.92 -5.18 1.12
CA ILE A 269 11.01 -4.51 0.41
C ILE A 269 11.16 -5.25 -0.90
N ASP A 270 10.96 -4.54 -2.01
CA ASP A 270 11.06 -5.13 -3.34
C ASP A 270 12.53 -5.43 -3.67
N GLU A 271 12.77 -6.47 -4.50
CA GLU A 271 14.12 -6.85 -4.93
C GLU A 271 14.93 -5.65 -5.46
N ASP A 272 16.17 -5.52 -4.98
CA ASP A 272 17.15 -4.45 -5.24
C ASP A 272 16.78 -3.05 -4.71
N ASP A 273 15.68 -2.91 -3.95
CA ASP A 273 15.34 -1.63 -3.32
C ASP A 273 16.08 -1.45 -1.99
N GLU A 274 16.66 -0.26 -1.82
CA GLU A 274 17.20 0.25 -0.55
C GLU A 274 16.14 1.13 0.12
N VAL A 275 15.74 0.76 1.34
CA VAL A 275 14.73 1.50 2.12
C VAL A 275 15.19 1.72 3.56
N ASN A 276 14.58 2.69 4.23
CA ASN A 276 14.91 3.01 5.62
C ASN A 276 13.97 2.30 6.60
N LEU A 277 14.56 1.57 7.55
CA LEU A 277 13.87 0.98 8.70
C LEU A 277 14.18 1.83 9.94
N TYR A 278 13.15 2.41 10.57
CA TYR A 278 13.30 3.17 11.80
C TYR A 278 12.58 2.52 12.98
N VAL A 279 13.15 2.72 14.17
CA VAL A 279 12.45 2.59 15.45
C VAL A 279 12.22 3.98 15.99
N ALA A 280 10.97 4.27 16.31
CA ALA A 280 10.54 5.54 16.90
C ALA A 280 9.92 5.31 18.28
N VAL A 281 9.83 6.37 19.07
CA VAL A 281 9.25 6.37 20.42
C VAL A 281 8.33 7.56 20.61
N ASN A 282 7.32 7.41 21.45
CA ASN A 282 6.56 8.53 21.99
C ASN A 282 7.09 8.81 23.39
N ALA A 283 7.59 10.01 23.65
CA ALA A 283 8.05 10.42 24.97
C ALA A 283 6.88 10.64 25.93
N VAL A 284 7.11 10.46 27.24
CA VAL A 284 6.07 10.76 28.23
C VAL A 284 5.75 12.25 28.26
N GLU A 285 4.48 12.60 28.49
CA GLU A 285 4.03 14.01 28.64
C GLU A 285 4.74 14.78 29.78
N ASN A 286 5.33 14.08 30.76
CA ASN A 286 6.04 14.74 31.85
C ASN A 286 7.16 13.88 32.44
N ILE A 287 8.40 14.23 32.16
CA ILE A 287 9.58 13.59 32.76
C ILE A 287 9.90 14.22 34.13
N ASP A 288 10.18 13.38 35.12
CA ASP A 288 10.65 13.89 36.42
C ASP A 288 12.04 14.54 36.25
N SER A 289 12.23 15.71 36.85
CA SER A 289 13.53 16.40 36.95
C SER A 289 14.70 15.56 37.48
N GLY A 290 14.45 14.41 38.13
CA GLY A 290 15.45 13.44 38.56
C GLY A 290 15.78 12.35 37.53
N ASP A 291 14.97 12.25 36.48
CA ASP A 291 15.06 11.29 35.39
C ASP A 291 15.57 11.93 34.08
N THR A 292 15.67 13.27 33.98
CA THR A 292 16.34 13.96 32.86
C THR A 292 17.82 13.54 32.68
N ASP A 293 18.33 13.62 31.45
CA ASP A 293 19.71 13.29 31.04
C ASP A 293 20.08 11.80 31.24
N VAL A 294 19.09 10.91 31.37
CA VAL A 294 19.33 9.46 31.37
C VAL A 294 19.35 8.96 29.93
N THR A 295 20.48 8.41 29.51
CA THR A 295 20.60 7.75 28.22
C THR A 295 19.81 6.43 28.22
N LEU A 296 18.94 6.27 27.25
CA LEU A 296 18.25 5.04 26.86
C LEU A 296 19.05 4.43 25.71
N ASP A 297 19.76 3.34 25.99
CA ASP A 297 20.49 2.60 24.95
C ASP A 297 19.50 1.72 24.20
N ILE A 298 19.37 1.89 22.88
CA ILE A 298 18.45 1.13 22.03
C ILE A 298 19.23 0.25 21.06
N ASP A 299 18.80 -1.00 20.88
CA ASP A 299 19.35 -1.87 19.86
C ASP A 299 18.32 -2.83 19.24
N ILE A 300 18.57 -3.21 17.99
CA ILE A 300 17.96 -4.40 17.40
C ILE A 300 18.94 -5.56 17.64
N PRO A 301 18.62 -6.50 18.54
CA PRO A 301 19.57 -7.52 18.94
C PRO A 301 19.87 -8.50 17.80
N THR A 302 20.92 -9.31 17.98
CA THR A 302 21.27 -10.35 17.01
C THR A 302 20.12 -11.33 16.78
N ASN A 303 19.82 -11.67 15.52
CA ASN A 303 18.62 -12.44 15.14
C ASN A 303 17.29 -11.70 15.44
N GLY A 304 17.33 -10.38 15.65
CA GLY A 304 16.17 -9.56 15.99
C GLY A 304 15.19 -9.43 14.82
N ILE A 305 15.72 -9.25 13.60
CA ILE A 305 14.90 -9.21 12.39
C ILE A 305 14.66 -10.63 11.88
N ARG A 306 13.41 -10.92 11.53
CA ARG A 306 13.02 -12.13 10.81
C ARG A 306 12.25 -11.71 9.57
N ALA A 307 12.68 -12.21 8.41
CA ALA A 307 12.06 -11.90 7.14
C ALA A 307 11.92 -13.15 6.28
N VAL A 308 10.99 -13.11 5.33
CA VAL A 308 10.71 -14.19 4.38
C VAL A 308 10.96 -13.69 2.96
N ASP A 309 11.63 -14.52 2.17
CA ASP A 309 11.94 -14.24 0.76
C ASP A 309 10.81 -14.67 -0.20
N GLY A 310 10.99 -14.39 -1.49
CA GLY A 310 10.11 -14.79 -2.59
C GLY A 310 9.96 -16.30 -2.73
N ALA A 311 10.97 -17.09 -2.34
CA ALA A 311 10.91 -18.55 -2.24
C ALA A 311 10.11 -19.05 -1.02
N GLY A 312 9.68 -18.17 -0.12
CA GLY A 312 8.96 -18.50 1.11
C GLY A 312 9.85 -19.08 2.22
N ILE A 313 11.16 -18.85 2.13
CA ILE A 313 12.14 -19.20 3.15
C ILE A 313 12.23 -18.04 4.14
N SER A 314 12.00 -18.37 5.41
CA SER A 314 12.03 -17.40 6.51
C SER A 314 13.36 -17.54 7.24
N GLU A 315 14.15 -16.47 7.24
CA GLU A 315 15.47 -16.38 7.86
C GLU A 315 15.49 -15.31 8.96
N THR A 316 16.52 -15.34 9.80
CA THR A 316 16.78 -14.32 10.81
C THR A 316 18.05 -13.57 10.49
N TYR A 317 18.00 -12.26 10.57
CA TYR A 317 19.09 -11.36 10.20
C TYR A 317 19.71 -10.74 11.45
N VAL A 318 20.68 -9.85 11.27
CA VAL A 318 21.46 -9.21 12.33
C VAL A 318 22.54 -10.12 12.94
N ASP A 319 23.45 -10.65 12.12
CA ASP A 319 24.66 -11.36 12.59
C ASP A 319 25.93 -10.49 12.38
N GLY A 320 25.94 -9.31 13.02
CA GLY A 320 27.13 -8.52 13.33
C GLY A 320 27.83 -7.79 12.17
N SER A 321 27.51 -6.50 12.05
CA SER A 321 28.15 -5.40 11.29
C SER A 321 27.32 -4.93 10.08
N PRO A 322 26.77 -3.70 10.11
CA PRO A 322 26.81 -2.79 11.25
C PRO A 322 26.03 -3.35 12.46
N ALA A 323 26.36 -2.89 13.67
CA ALA A 323 25.50 -3.13 14.81
C ALA A 323 24.37 -2.10 14.73
N LEU A 324 23.13 -2.54 14.91
CA LEU A 324 21.97 -1.65 14.97
C LEU A 324 21.79 -1.25 16.42
N ASP A 325 22.66 -0.37 16.89
CA ASP A 325 22.63 0.20 18.23
C ASP A 325 22.69 1.73 18.18
N GLY A 326 22.09 2.36 19.17
CA GLY A 326 21.96 3.79 19.31
C GLY A 326 21.73 4.17 20.77
N GLY A 327 21.57 5.46 21.01
CA GLY A 327 21.20 5.94 22.34
C GLY A 327 20.61 7.33 22.23
N PHE A 328 19.51 7.52 22.94
CA PHE A 328 18.82 8.80 23.05
C PHE A 328 18.60 9.14 24.52
N SER A 329 18.24 10.37 24.84
CA SER A 329 17.73 10.72 26.16
C SER A 329 16.40 11.44 26.03
N VAL A 330 15.57 11.32 27.06
CA VAL A 330 14.36 12.14 27.16
C VAL A 330 14.65 13.29 28.13
N THR A 331 14.41 14.52 27.70
CA THR A 331 14.63 15.74 28.48
C THR A 331 13.32 16.45 28.77
N ALA A 332 13.27 17.21 29.87
CA ALA A 332 12.10 18.03 30.14
C ALA A 332 12.06 19.16 29.10
N ALA A 333 10.93 19.31 28.43
CA ALA A 333 10.75 20.37 27.47
C ALA A 333 10.69 21.70 28.21
N THR A 334 11.76 22.49 28.06
CA THR A 334 11.90 23.73 28.84
C THR A 334 11.13 24.91 28.27
N GLY A 335 10.60 24.80 27.04
CA GLY A 335 9.75 25.79 26.36
C GLY A 335 8.79 25.09 25.40
N GLY A 336 7.79 25.84 24.91
CA GLY A 336 6.94 25.37 23.82
C GLY A 336 7.71 25.26 22.51
N ASP A 337 7.23 24.40 21.63
CA ASP A 337 7.77 24.19 20.29
C ASP A 337 6.66 24.33 19.24
N LEU A 338 7.03 24.68 18.00
CA LEU A 338 6.09 24.88 16.91
C LEU A 338 6.64 24.31 15.61
N ASP A 339 6.11 23.18 15.18
CA ASP A 339 6.48 22.56 13.91
C ASP A 339 5.68 23.14 12.75
N ILE A 340 6.35 23.29 11.60
CA ILE A 340 5.74 23.70 10.33
C ILE A 340 5.97 22.61 9.28
N THR A 341 4.87 22.07 8.78
CA THR A 341 4.88 21.06 7.71
C THR A 341 4.08 21.51 6.49
N GLU A 342 4.31 20.86 5.35
CA GLU A 342 3.55 21.13 4.12
C GLU A 342 2.12 20.59 4.25
N GLY A 343 1.13 21.44 4.00
CA GLY A 343 -0.28 21.07 4.11
C GLY A 343 -0.77 20.33 2.86
N ASP A 344 -1.75 19.45 3.03
CA ASP A 344 -2.31 18.61 1.95
C ASP A 344 -2.88 19.41 0.76
N GLU A 345 -3.37 20.63 1.00
CA GLU A 345 -3.91 21.53 -0.02
C GLU A 345 -2.85 22.45 -0.65
N ASN A 346 -1.56 22.28 -0.31
CA ASN A 346 -0.50 23.16 -0.81
C ASN A 346 -0.43 23.09 -2.35
N PRO A 347 -0.46 24.23 -3.05
CA PRO A 347 -0.55 24.20 -4.50
C PRO A 347 0.74 23.66 -5.12
N VAL A 348 0.59 22.60 -5.90
CA VAL A 348 1.61 22.14 -6.84
C VAL A 348 1.73 23.09 -8.03
N GLY A 349 2.84 23.05 -8.77
CA GLY A 349 3.02 23.91 -9.94
C GLY A 349 1.87 23.76 -10.96
N GLN A 350 1.22 24.85 -11.35
CA GLN A 350 0.09 24.78 -12.28
C GLN A 350 -0.11 26.10 -13.03
N VAL A 351 -0.96 26.06 -14.05
CA VAL A 351 -1.40 27.27 -14.74
C VAL A 351 -2.64 27.83 -14.06
N VAL A 352 -2.58 29.11 -13.70
CA VAL A 352 -3.69 29.88 -13.14
C VAL A 352 -4.20 30.87 -14.18
N SER A 353 -5.51 30.88 -14.40
CA SER A 353 -6.16 31.80 -15.34
C SER A 353 -6.18 33.22 -14.80
N ILE A 354 -5.79 34.19 -15.63
CA ILE A 354 -5.96 35.62 -15.37
C ILE A 354 -6.69 36.29 -16.54
N ASP A 355 -7.27 37.47 -16.33
CA ASP A 355 -8.05 38.20 -17.32
C ASP A 355 -7.39 39.56 -17.63
N GLU A 356 -7.54 40.08 -18.85
CA GLU A 356 -6.97 41.39 -19.26
C GLU A 356 -7.82 42.60 -18.82
N ASP A 357 -9.06 42.37 -18.40
CA ASP A 357 -10.06 43.39 -18.07
C ASP A 357 -10.52 43.34 -16.60
N ASP A 358 -10.36 42.21 -15.91
CA ASP A 358 -10.84 41.97 -14.54
C ASP A 358 -9.74 41.36 -13.63
N ASP A 359 -9.75 41.75 -12.35
CA ASP A 359 -8.87 41.20 -11.31
C ASP A 359 -9.22 39.71 -11.02
N THR A 360 -8.22 38.91 -10.62
CA THR A 360 -8.41 37.52 -10.19
C THR A 360 -8.32 37.40 -8.67
N ASP A 361 -9.43 37.07 -8.01
CA ASP A 361 -9.51 36.98 -6.54
C ASP A 361 -9.25 35.54 -6.02
N ASN A 362 -8.74 35.44 -4.78
CA ASN A 362 -8.61 34.20 -4.00
C ASN A 362 -7.82 33.06 -4.67
N VAL A 363 -6.64 33.35 -5.20
CA VAL A 363 -5.72 32.31 -5.69
C VAL A 363 -4.92 31.75 -4.52
N LEU A 364 -5.06 30.45 -4.22
CA LEU A 364 -4.24 29.77 -3.21
C LEU A 364 -2.79 29.68 -3.68
N VAL A 365 -1.84 30.10 -2.84
CA VAL A 365 -0.40 30.13 -3.17
C VAL A 365 0.48 29.34 -2.20
N LEU A 366 -0.02 29.06 -1.00
CA LEU A 366 0.67 28.30 0.05
C LEU A 366 -0.38 27.65 0.94
N ALA A 367 -0.19 26.39 1.29
CA ALA A 367 -0.85 25.77 2.45
C ALA A 367 0.20 25.06 3.30
N PHE A 368 0.05 25.14 4.61
CA PHE A 368 0.99 24.58 5.57
C PHE A 368 0.26 24.31 6.88
N ASP A 369 0.71 23.28 7.58
CA ASP A 369 0.19 22.94 8.90
C ASP A 369 1.16 23.43 9.97
N MET A 370 0.62 23.87 11.09
CA MET A 370 1.40 24.22 12.27
C MET A 370 0.92 23.43 13.48
N GLU A 371 1.85 22.78 14.16
CA GLU A 371 1.60 21.94 15.33
C GLU A 371 2.38 22.45 16.54
N ALA A 372 1.67 22.70 17.63
CA ALA A 372 2.28 23.12 18.88
C ALA A 372 2.64 21.91 19.72
N ASN A 373 3.92 21.76 20.07
CA ASN A 373 4.40 20.68 20.92
C ASN A 373 4.90 21.23 22.25
N ASN A 374 5.00 20.34 23.24
CA ASN A 374 5.56 20.54 24.57
C ASN A 374 4.78 21.49 25.49
N GLN A 375 4.22 22.59 24.96
CA GLN A 375 3.39 23.57 25.67
C GLN A 375 2.46 24.30 24.70
N ASP A 376 1.40 24.91 25.24
CA ASP A 376 0.60 25.89 24.49
C ASP A 376 1.51 27.03 23.97
N VAL A 377 1.28 27.43 22.73
CA VAL A 377 1.97 28.56 22.07
C VAL A 377 0.97 29.62 21.61
N THR A 378 1.39 30.87 21.67
CA THR A 378 0.69 32.00 21.07
C THR A 378 1.49 32.52 19.88
N ILE A 379 0.87 32.51 18.70
CA ILE A 379 1.44 33.01 17.44
C ILE A 379 0.89 34.43 17.21
N ASP A 380 1.78 35.41 17.22
CA ASP A 380 1.45 36.82 17.01
C ASP A 380 1.74 37.27 15.58
N ASP A 381 2.87 36.85 15.00
CA ASP A 381 3.30 37.26 13.66
C ASP A 381 3.71 36.05 12.79
N ILE A 382 3.18 35.99 11.56
CA ILE A 382 3.50 34.98 10.54
C ILE A 382 4.07 35.68 9.28
N PRO A 383 5.37 35.51 8.97
CA PRO A 383 5.95 36.00 7.73
C PRO A 383 5.76 35.01 6.58
N VAL A 384 5.25 35.49 5.45
CA VAL A 384 5.12 34.71 4.20
C VAL A 384 5.93 35.38 3.10
N GLY A 385 6.92 34.67 2.57
CA GLY A 385 7.69 35.11 1.42
C GLY A 385 6.93 34.85 0.12
N LEU A 386 6.71 35.88 -0.68
CA LEU A 386 6.19 35.79 -2.04
C LEU A 386 7.28 36.15 -3.04
N THR A 387 7.47 35.32 -4.06
CA THR A 387 8.47 35.55 -5.10
C THR A 387 7.87 35.41 -6.49
N ILE A 388 8.07 36.44 -7.32
CA ILE A 388 7.65 36.43 -8.71
C ILE A 388 8.84 36.33 -9.68
N ALA A 389 8.59 35.78 -10.86
CA ALA A 389 9.50 35.85 -12.00
C ALA A 389 8.71 36.06 -13.31
N GLY A 390 9.43 36.37 -14.39
CA GLY A 390 8.81 36.71 -15.69
C GLY A 390 8.52 38.21 -15.86
N GLU A 391 8.54 38.99 -14.77
CA GLU A 391 8.24 40.43 -14.77
C GLU A 391 9.39 41.30 -14.27
N ASP A 392 9.44 42.54 -14.77
CA ASP A 392 10.39 43.57 -14.35
C ASP A 392 9.77 44.60 -13.37
N ALA A 393 8.44 44.63 -13.23
CA ALA A 393 7.72 45.69 -12.51
C ALA A 393 7.77 45.57 -10.98
N GLY A 394 8.11 44.39 -10.45
CA GLY A 394 8.03 44.08 -9.03
C GLY A 394 6.68 43.44 -8.66
N ILE A 395 6.60 42.85 -7.48
CA ILE A 395 5.45 42.03 -7.05
C ILE A 395 4.13 42.80 -6.91
N ASP A 396 4.17 44.13 -6.74
CA ASP A 396 2.97 44.96 -6.69
C ASP A 396 2.31 45.16 -8.06
N GLY A 397 2.97 44.73 -9.13
CA GLY A 397 2.38 44.63 -10.46
C GLY A 397 1.32 43.51 -10.51
N PRO A 398 1.69 42.24 -10.26
CA PRO A 398 0.73 41.14 -10.24
C PRO A 398 -0.14 41.08 -8.98
N VAL A 399 0.40 41.28 -7.78
CA VAL A 399 -0.30 40.97 -6.52
C VAL A 399 -0.88 42.24 -5.88
N ILE A 400 -2.18 42.23 -5.57
CA ILE A 400 -2.90 43.33 -4.89
C ILE A 400 -2.79 43.19 -3.36
N ARG A 401 -3.07 41.99 -2.85
CA ARG A 401 -3.07 41.67 -1.41
C ARG A 401 -2.87 40.17 -1.21
N ALA A 402 -2.43 39.81 -0.02
CA ALA A 402 -2.43 38.44 0.45
C ALA A 402 -3.35 38.31 1.67
N THR A 403 -4.03 37.18 1.79
CA THR A 403 -4.99 36.84 2.84
C THR A 403 -4.54 35.56 3.51
N LEU A 404 -4.47 35.56 4.83
CA LEU A 404 -4.20 34.37 5.63
C LEU A 404 -5.53 33.82 6.15
N GLU A 405 -5.79 32.55 5.90
CA GLU A 405 -6.89 31.78 6.48
C GLU A 405 -6.34 30.69 7.41
N MET A 406 -7.08 30.38 8.46
CA MET A 406 -6.82 29.27 9.37
C MET A 406 -8.12 28.45 9.49
N ASP A 407 -8.05 27.15 9.23
CA ASP A 407 -9.21 26.24 9.20
C ASP A 407 -10.40 26.76 8.34
N GLY A 408 -10.09 27.46 7.24
CA GLY A 408 -11.07 28.09 6.34
C GLY A 408 -11.76 29.35 6.86
N GLU A 409 -11.25 29.98 7.94
CA GLU A 409 -11.65 31.31 8.39
C GLU A 409 -10.54 32.33 8.13
N VAL A 410 -10.89 33.45 7.49
CA VAL A 410 -9.95 34.57 7.25
C VAL A 410 -9.50 35.15 8.59
N ILE A 411 -8.18 35.12 8.81
CA ILE A 411 -7.53 35.68 9.99
C ILE A 411 -7.05 37.10 9.71
N ASP A 412 -6.31 37.31 8.62
CA ASP A 412 -5.76 38.63 8.27
C ASP A 412 -5.66 38.84 6.75
N THR A 413 -5.57 40.10 6.34
CA THR A 413 -5.41 40.50 4.93
C THR A 413 -4.48 41.69 4.80
N VAL A 414 -3.34 41.47 4.16
CA VAL A 414 -2.28 42.46 3.98
C VAL A 414 -2.25 42.95 2.54
N SER A 415 -2.40 44.27 2.34
CA SER A 415 -2.28 44.87 1.01
C SER A 415 -0.81 44.97 0.58
N ILE A 416 -0.53 44.57 -0.66
CA ILE A 416 0.79 44.73 -1.25
C ILE A 416 0.94 46.15 -1.76
N THR A 417 1.83 46.93 -1.15
CA THR A 417 2.05 48.33 -1.52
C THR A 417 3.43 48.56 -2.14
N SER A 418 3.43 48.84 -3.45
CA SER A 418 4.51 49.44 -4.25
C SER A 418 5.95 49.07 -3.88
N THR A 419 6.45 47.95 -4.41
CA THR A 419 7.85 47.53 -4.23
C THR A 419 8.47 47.12 -5.57
N ALA A 420 9.57 47.76 -5.97
CA ALA A 420 10.31 47.35 -7.17
C ALA A 420 11.13 46.04 -6.94
N SER A 421 10.66 45.17 -6.05
CA SER A 421 11.30 43.90 -5.68
C SER A 421 10.52 42.75 -6.29
N LEU A 422 11.25 41.73 -6.75
CA LEU A 422 10.66 40.47 -7.22
C LEU A 422 10.31 39.54 -6.06
N ASN A 423 10.90 39.78 -4.88
CA ASN A 423 10.66 39.03 -3.66
C ASN A 423 10.12 39.99 -2.61
N GLN A 424 9.06 39.61 -1.92
CA GLN A 424 8.50 40.38 -0.82
C GLN A 424 8.07 39.45 0.30
N GLU A 425 8.38 39.85 1.51
CA GLU A 425 7.81 39.24 2.71
C GLU A 425 6.53 39.98 3.08
N VAL A 426 5.46 39.22 3.25
CA VAL A 426 4.18 39.66 3.77
C VAL A 426 4.11 39.24 5.22
N LEU A 427 4.13 40.20 6.12
CA LEU A 427 3.99 39.96 7.54
C LEU A 427 2.50 40.07 7.92
N PHE A 428 1.89 38.95 8.27
CA PHE A 428 0.59 38.90 8.94
C PHE A 428 0.83 39.08 10.42
N ASN A 429 0.30 40.14 11.02
CA ASN A 429 0.75 40.59 12.34
C ASN A 429 -0.42 40.88 13.28
N ASP A 430 -0.14 40.98 14.58
CA ASP A 430 -1.15 41.18 15.63
C ASP A 430 -2.25 40.07 15.62
N LEU A 431 -1.86 38.81 15.33
CA LEU A 431 -2.78 37.69 15.12
C LEU A 431 -3.37 37.14 16.43
N ASN A 432 -2.54 37.00 17.48
CA ASN A 432 -2.90 36.42 18.78
C ASN A 432 -3.65 35.08 18.63
N ILE A 433 -3.05 34.14 17.90
CA ILE A 433 -3.58 32.78 17.71
C ILE A 433 -3.02 31.90 18.83
N ASP A 434 -3.89 31.24 19.59
CA ASP A 434 -3.46 30.30 20.63
C ASP A 434 -3.63 28.87 20.09
N LEU A 435 -2.54 28.10 20.02
CA LEU A 435 -2.56 26.65 19.79
C LEU A 435 -2.22 25.96 21.11
N ASN A 436 -3.05 24.98 21.51
CA ASN A 436 -2.71 24.19 22.70
C ASN A 436 -1.70 23.12 22.30
N ASP A 437 -0.97 22.63 23.29
CA ASP A 437 -0.09 21.47 23.14
C ASP A 437 -0.82 20.28 22.47
N GLY A 438 -0.22 19.73 21.42
CA GLY A 438 -0.74 18.66 20.55
C GLY A 438 -1.83 19.08 19.56
N ASP A 439 -2.17 20.37 19.45
CA ASP A 439 -3.11 20.85 18.43
C ASP A 439 -2.35 21.21 17.13
N THR A 440 -2.79 20.61 16.02
CA THR A 440 -2.42 21.02 14.66
C THR A 440 -3.51 21.92 14.06
N ALA A 441 -3.11 23.00 13.39
CA ALA A 441 -4.01 23.87 12.62
C ALA A 441 -3.54 24.06 11.17
N GLU A 442 -4.48 24.04 10.24
CA GLU A 442 -4.22 24.26 8.81
C GLU A 442 -4.23 25.74 8.49
N PHE A 443 -3.17 26.22 7.83
CA PHE A 443 -3.04 27.58 7.36
C PHE A 443 -2.97 27.65 5.84
N GLN A 444 -3.68 28.61 5.27
CA GLN A 444 -3.73 28.83 3.82
C GLN A 444 -3.48 30.30 3.50
N VAL A 445 -2.66 30.55 2.48
CA VAL A 445 -2.39 31.90 1.97
C VAL A 445 -2.99 32.03 0.59
N PHE A 446 -3.91 32.98 0.46
CA PHE A 446 -4.52 33.37 -0.80
C PHE A 446 -3.99 34.72 -1.26
N VAL A 447 -3.96 34.96 -2.57
CA VAL A 447 -3.65 36.27 -3.15
C VAL A 447 -4.77 36.73 -4.08
N ASP A 448 -5.03 38.04 -4.08
CA ASP A 448 -5.78 38.68 -5.15
C ASP A 448 -4.77 39.30 -6.14
N LEU A 449 -5.02 39.11 -7.43
CA LEU A 449 -4.15 39.53 -8.51
C LEU A 449 -4.81 40.64 -9.34
N ASN A 450 -4.01 41.58 -9.83
CA ASN A 450 -4.49 42.58 -10.79
C ASN A 450 -4.88 41.93 -12.12
N ASP A 451 -5.63 42.67 -12.93
CA ASP A 451 -5.78 42.39 -14.35
C ASP A 451 -4.41 42.25 -15.05
N ALA A 452 -4.36 41.33 -16.02
CA ALA A 452 -3.18 41.08 -16.83
C ALA A 452 -2.82 42.32 -17.65
N ASP A 453 -1.60 42.83 -17.48
CA ASP A 453 -1.08 43.96 -18.23
C ASP A 453 0.34 43.66 -18.70
N PRO A 454 0.67 43.80 -20.00
CA PRO A 454 1.96 43.43 -20.56
C PRO A 454 3.17 44.24 -20.03
N THR A 455 2.94 45.20 -19.13
CA THR A 455 3.97 46.03 -18.50
C THR A 455 4.08 45.85 -17.00
N THR A 456 3.05 45.35 -16.32
CA THR A 456 3.04 45.16 -14.86
C THR A 456 2.68 43.75 -14.41
N PHE A 457 2.00 42.98 -15.25
CA PHE A 457 1.62 41.59 -15.00
C PHE A 457 1.40 40.85 -16.33
N ALA A 458 2.46 40.51 -17.05
CA ALA A 458 2.33 39.85 -18.34
C ALA A 458 2.02 38.35 -18.19
N THR A 459 1.42 37.79 -19.23
CA THR A 459 1.22 36.34 -19.36
C THR A 459 2.56 35.59 -19.25
N GLY A 460 2.57 34.47 -18.54
CA GLY A 460 3.76 33.70 -18.18
C GLY A 460 4.49 34.20 -16.93
N THR A 461 3.98 35.24 -16.26
CA THR A 461 4.45 35.61 -14.91
C THR A 461 4.30 34.41 -14.00
N THR A 462 5.29 34.18 -13.14
CA THR A 462 5.26 33.07 -12.20
C THR A 462 5.24 33.58 -10.76
N LEU A 463 4.60 32.87 -9.84
CA LEU A 463 4.59 33.15 -8.40
C LEU A 463 4.76 31.85 -7.61
N TYR A 464 5.59 31.90 -6.59
CA TYR A 464 5.57 30.92 -5.50
C TYR A 464 5.60 31.63 -4.16
N ALA A 465 5.10 30.94 -3.13
CA ALA A 465 5.11 31.40 -1.75
C ALA A 465 5.92 30.45 -0.87
N THR A 466 6.35 30.92 0.31
CA THR A 466 7.14 30.14 1.27
C THR A 466 6.94 30.68 2.68
N THR A 467 7.07 29.84 3.69
CA THR A 467 7.16 30.27 5.10
C THR A 467 8.58 30.77 5.45
N THR A 468 9.56 30.59 4.56
CA THR A 468 10.94 31.05 4.75
C THR A 468 11.17 32.42 4.10
N GLY A 469 10.94 33.48 4.88
CA GLY A 469 11.23 34.86 4.52
C GLY A 469 12.72 35.24 4.54
N SER A 470 13.02 36.48 4.17
CA SER A 470 14.39 37.04 4.22
C SER A 470 14.76 37.57 5.60
N ASP A 471 13.75 37.90 6.42
CA ASP A 471 13.87 38.23 7.84
C ASP A 471 13.05 37.18 8.63
N SER A 472 13.63 36.64 9.70
CA SER A 472 13.00 35.65 10.58
C SER A 472 11.97 36.31 11.50
N ASP A 473 11.01 37.02 10.92
CA ASP A 473 10.03 37.89 11.60
C ASP A 473 8.88 37.11 12.26
N TRP A 474 9.08 35.81 12.54
CA TRP A 474 8.17 35.04 13.38
C TRP A 474 8.16 35.63 14.79
N ASP A 475 6.96 35.88 15.33
CA ASP A 475 6.74 36.21 16.74
C ASP A 475 5.81 35.17 17.33
N VAL A 476 6.41 34.22 18.04
CA VAL A 476 5.73 33.12 18.72
C VAL A 476 6.26 33.07 20.15
N GLU A 477 5.36 33.01 21.12
CA GLU A 477 5.69 32.89 22.54
C GLU A 477 5.05 31.63 23.12
N ASP A 478 5.74 30.94 24.01
CA ASP A 478 5.17 29.85 24.78
C ASP A 478 4.29 30.38 25.93
N SER A 479 3.66 29.45 26.66
CA SER A 479 2.84 29.78 27.83
C SER A 479 3.56 30.58 28.94
N ASN A 480 4.90 30.60 28.95
CA ASN A 480 5.73 31.35 29.89
C ASN A 480 6.13 32.74 29.36
N GLY A 481 5.83 33.04 28.10
CA GLY A 481 6.24 34.25 27.39
C GLY A 481 7.69 34.22 26.91
N ASP A 482 8.27 33.02 26.79
CA ASP A 482 9.58 32.82 26.16
C ASP A 482 9.36 32.61 24.65
N SER A 483 10.26 33.15 23.83
CA SER A 483 10.12 33.10 22.37
C SER A 483 10.38 31.69 21.85
N VAL A 484 9.47 31.20 21.02
CA VAL A 484 9.55 29.94 20.27
C VAL A 484 10.02 30.26 18.85
N THR A 485 10.96 29.46 18.34
CA THR A 485 11.35 29.55 16.92
C THR A 485 10.70 28.37 16.22
N PRO A 486 9.87 28.58 15.19
CA PRO A 486 9.27 27.46 14.50
C PRO A 486 10.33 26.55 13.87
N ASP A 487 10.15 25.24 13.98
CA ASP A 487 10.95 24.25 13.26
C ASP A 487 10.25 23.84 11.96
N GLY A 488 11.02 23.42 10.97
CA GLY A 488 10.51 23.14 9.64
C GLY A 488 10.20 24.37 8.78
N ALA A 489 9.75 24.12 7.55
CA ALA A 489 9.50 25.14 6.54
C ALA A 489 8.83 24.56 5.29
N VAL A 490 7.92 25.33 4.68
CA VAL A 490 7.32 25.00 3.38
C VAL A 490 7.93 25.89 2.31
N THR A 491 8.59 25.30 1.31
CA THR A 491 9.32 26.02 0.27
C THR A 491 8.83 25.65 -1.13
N ASN A 492 7.81 26.34 -1.66
CA ASN A 492 7.23 26.07 -2.99
C ASN A 492 8.11 26.54 -4.17
N SER A 493 9.42 26.64 -3.98
CA SER A 493 10.34 27.11 -5.03
C SER A 493 10.43 26.15 -6.24
N GLY A 494 10.03 24.89 -6.06
CA GLY A 494 9.88 23.89 -7.14
C GLY A 494 8.49 23.89 -7.79
N ASP A 495 7.47 24.31 -7.05
CA ASP A 495 6.04 24.24 -7.41
C ASP A 495 5.48 25.63 -7.67
N VAL A 496 5.87 26.16 -8.82
CA VAL A 496 5.59 27.54 -9.18
C VAL A 496 4.27 27.65 -9.96
N LEU A 497 3.41 28.59 -9.55
CA LEU A 497 2.21 28.96 -10.29
C LEU A 497 2.60 29.81 -11.50
N VAL A 498 2.01 29.52 -12.66
CA VAL A 498 2.22 30.27 -13.90
C VAL A 498 0.90 30.94 -14.28
N PHE A 499 0.88 32.25 -14.43
CA PHE A 499 -0.33 32.98 -14.76
C PHE A 499 -0.45 33.19 -16.27
N GLU A 500 -1.55 32.74 -16.85
CA GLU A 500 -1.78 32.84 -18.28
C GLU A 500 -3.18 33.41 -18.56
N THR A 501 -3.28 34.27 -19.58
CA THR A 501 -4.58 34.72 -20.09
C THR A 501 -5.25 33.66 -20.95
N GLU A 502 -4.46 32.82 -21.64
CA GLU A 502 -4.93 31.69 -22.43
C GLU A 502 -3.94 30.51 -22.27
N GLY A 503 -4.45 29.28 -22.17
CA GLY A 503 -3.58 28.12 -22.03
C GLY A 503 -4.30 26.85 -21.61
N ILE A 504 -3.54 25.92 -21.04
CA ILE A 504 -4.07 24.70 -20.42
C ILE A 504 -3.58 24.56 -18.99
N SER A 505 -4.43 24.02 -18.13
CA SER A 505 -4.02 23.44 -16.84
C SER A 505 -4.14 21.92 -16.93
N VAL A 506 -3.23 21.19 -16.28
CA VAL A 506 -3.10 19.73 -16.41
C VAL A 506 -2.95 19.08 -15.05
N ASP A 507 -3.89 18.19 -14.70
CA ASP A 507 -3.90 17.44 -13.46
C ASP A 507 -3.61 15.96 -13.72
N LEU A 508 -2.74 15.34 -12.91
CA LEU A 508 -2.52 13.90 -12.94
C LEU A 508 -3.73 13.18 -12.31
N VAL A 509 -4.28 12.20 -13.02
CA VAL A 509 -5.42 11.39 -12.54
C VAL A 509 -4.96 10.05 -11.99
N SER A 510 -4.08 9.36 -12.73
CA SER A 510 -3.55 8.05 -12.35
C SER A 510 -2.44 7.60 -13.27
N THR A 511 -1.54 6.76 -12.78
CA THR A 511 -0.58 6.01 -13.58
C THR A 511 -0.79 4.50 -13.39
N SER A 512 -0.35 3.69 -14.34
CA SER A 512 -0.32 2.23 -14.17
C SER A 512 0.65 1.57 -15.13
N VAL A 513 1.17 0.41 -14.75
CA VAL A 513 2.02 -0.44 -15.58
C VAL A 513 1.43 -1.84 -15.73
N THR A 514 1.66 -2.48 -16.87
CA THR A 514 1.25 -3.87 -17.10
C THR A 514 2.19 -4.55 -18.09
N LYS A 515 2.68 -5.74 -17.76
CA LYS A 515 3.39 -6.61 -18.71
C LYS A 515 2.38 -7.25 -19.66
N THR A 516 2.45 -6.90 -20.94
CA THR A 516 1.49 -7.35 -21.99
C THR A 516 1.98 -8.56 -22.76
N SER A 517 3.30 -8.80 -22.78
CA SER A 517 3.94 -10.01 -23.31
C SER A 517 5.11 -10.38 -22.41
N THR A 518 5.32 -11.67 -22.23
CA THR A 518 6.47 -12.22 -21.50
C THR A 518 7.30 -13.05 -22.45
N ALA A 519 8.61 -12.84 -22.49
CA ALA A 519 9.54 -13.66 -23.25
C ALA A 519 9.47 -15.11 -22.74
N ASP A 520 9.18 -16.08 -23.61
CA ASP A 520 9.10 -17.51 -23.23
C ASP A 520 10.07 -18.41 -24.02
N ALA A 521 10.78 -17.82 -24.98
CA ALA A 521 11.77 -18.49 -25.80
C ALA A 521 12.97 -17.58 -26.14
N ALA A 522 14.09 -18.21 -26.50
CA ALA A 522 15.30 -17.49 -26.89
C ALA A 522 15.08 -16.60 -28.12
N GLY A 523 15.40 -15.30 -27.98
CA GLY A 523 15.17 -14.24 -28.94
C GLY A 523 13.77 -13.61 -28.87
N GLU A 524 13.09 -13.74 -27.73
CA GLU A 524 11.87 -12.99 -27.41
C GLU A 524 12.13 -12.00 -26.28
N GLU A 525 11.36 -10.91 -26.30
CA GLU A 525 11.47 -9.78 -25.41
C GLU A 525 10.15 -9.55 -24.65
N ASP A 526 10.24 -9.16 -23.39
CA ASP A 526 9.08 -8.66 -22.64
C ASP A 526 8.54 -7.38 -23.28
N VAL A 527 7.21 -7.20 -23.25
CA VAL A 527 6.56 -5.97 -23.69
C VAL A 527 5.76 -5.36 -22.53
N GLY A 528 6.23 -4.22 -22.04
CA GLY A 528 5.56 -3.42 -21.02
C GLY A 528 4.59 -2.41 -21.62
N GLN A 529 3.46 -2.18 -20.95
CA GLN A 529 2.54 -1.09 -21.22
C GLN A 529 2.52 -0.14 -20.02
N PHE A 530 2.72 1.14 -20.30
CA PHE A 530 2.83 2.23 -19.34
C PHE A 530 1.73 3.24 -19.66
N VAL A 531 0.89 3.55 -18.68
CA VAL A 531 -0.30 4.38 -18.86
C VAL A 531 -0.24 5.56 -17.90
N ILE A 532 -0.44 6.76 -18.45
CA ILE A 532 -0.58 8.00 -17.69
C ILE A 532 -1.92 8.63 -18.09
N VAL A 533 -2.77 8.90 -17.11
CA VAL A 533 -4.09 9.52 -17.30
C VAL A 533 -4.05 10.92 -16.70
N VAL A 534 -4.49 11.91 -17.48
CA VAL A 534 -4.49 13.32 -17.08
C VAL A 534 -5.84 13.97 -17.38
N ASP A 535 -6.24 14.95 -16.59
CA ASP A 535 -7.33 15.86 -16.90
C ASP A 535 -6.74 17.18 -17.38
N ILE A 536 -7.18 17.66 -18.55
CA ILE A 536 -6.71 18.93 -19.13
C ILE A 536 -7.88 19.90 -19.19
N THR A 537 -7.69 21.09 -18.63
CA THR A 537 -8.67 22.19 -18.62
C THR A 537 -8.21 23.31 -19.56
N ALA A 538 -9.10 23.75 -20.45
CA ALA A 538 -8.83 24.88 -21.33
C ALA A 538 -9.07 26.22 -20.61
N VAL A 539 -8.10 27.12 -20.69
CA VAL A 539 -8.07 28.41 -20.00
C VAL A 539 -8.11 29.54 -21.04
N GLY A 540 -8.98 30.54 -20.84
CA GLY A 540 -9.06 31.77 -21.65
C GLY A 540 -9.59 31.62 -23.07
N ALA A 541 -9.44 30.46 -23.70
CA ALA A 541 -9.93 30.17 -25.04
C ALA A 541 -10.18 28.67 -25.24
N ASP A 542 -10.74 28.32 -26.40
CA ASP A 542 -10.79 26.93 -26.86
C ASP A 542 -9.36 26.41 -27.09
N MET A 543 -9.03 25.23 -26.54
CA MET A 543 -7.70 24.64 -26.67
C MET A 543 -7.71 23.39 -27.54
N TYR A 544 -6.66 23.24 -28.34
CA TYR A 544 -6.43 22.12 -29.24
C TYR A 544 -5.19 21.35 -28.78
N ILE A 545 -5.38 20.10 -28.37
CA ILE A 545 -4.32 19.21 -27.90
C ILE A 545 -3.91 18.26 -29.01
N ASP A 546 -2.63 18.26 -29.38
CA ASP A 546 -2.13 17.40 -30.45
C ASP A 546 -2.22 15.90 -30.04
N LYS A 547 -2.70 15.06 -30.97
CA LYS A 547 -2.99 13.62 -30.75
C LYS A 547 -1.76 12.72 -30.71
N THR A 548 -0.59 13.23 -31.09
CA THR A 548 0.63 12.44 -31.19
C THR A 548 1.22 12.17 -29.81
N ALA A 549 1.93 11.05 -29.68
CA ALA A 549 2.81 10.77 -28.56
C ALA A 549 4.22 10.62 -29.12
N THR A 550 5.17 11.42 -28.62
CA THR A 550 6.52 11.51 -29.14
C THR A 550 7.53 11.24 -28.04
N GLU A 551 8.50 10.36 -28.31
CA GLU A 551 9.59 10.09 -27.37
C GLU A 551 10.66 11.21 -27.43
N ASP A 552 10.94 11.88 -26.33
CA ASP A 552 11.99 12.91 -26.20
C ASP A 552 13.11 12.48 -25.24
N LEU A 553 14.14 11.85 -25.81
CA LEU A 553 15.31 11.38 -25.08
C LEU A 553 16.15 12.50 -24.43
N ASN A 554 15.96 13.77 -24.82
CA ASN A 554 16.68 14.87 -24.19
C ASN A 554 15.99 15.39 -22.93
N ARG A 555 14.75 14.94 -22.65
CA ARG A 555 13.98 15.25 -21.44
C ARG A 555 13.91 16.76 -21.16
N ASN A 556 13.86 17.55 -22.23
CA ASN A 556 14.02 19.00 -22.16
C ASN A 556 13.04 19.75 -23.06
N GLY A 557 12.08 19.04 -23.66
CA GLY A 557 11.04 19.64 -24.51
C GLY A 557 11.55 20.29 -25.79
N SER A 558 12.85 20.17 -26.10
CA SER A 558 13.53 20.90 -27.17
C SER A 558 14.25 19.99 -28.17
N GLY A 559 13.96 18.69 -28.14
CA GLY A 559 14.25 17.79 -29.25
C GLY A 559 13.66 18.34 -30.55
N SER A 560 14.42 18.29 -31.65
CA SER A 560 14.13 18.97 -32.93
C SER A 560 12.84 18.51 -33.68
N ALA A 561 11.91 17.78 -33.03
CA ALA A 561 10.70 17.21 -33.63
C ALA A 561 9.54 16.82 -32.66
N GLY A 562 9.40 17.41 -31.46
CA GLY A 562 8.29 17.05 -30.56
C GLY A 562 6.95 17.70 -30.95
N THR A 563 5.92 16.89 -31.21
CA THR A 563 4.50 17.30 -31.24
C THR A 563 3.73 16.41 -30.25
N GLY A 564 2.59 16.90 -29.75
CA GLY A 564 1.69 16.18 -28.84
C GLY A 564 2.26 15.92 -27.44
N PHE A 565 2.00 14.72 -26.92
CA PHE A 565 2.45 14.28 -25.60
C PHE A 565 3.90 13.81 -25.69
N GLN A 566 4.81 14.58 -25.09
CA GLN A 566 6.23 14.26 -25.10
C GLN A 566 6.59 13.46 -23.87
N TRP A 567 7.15 12.26 -24.06
CA TRP A 567 7.46 11.33 -22.98
C TRP A 567 8.87 10.76 -23.16
N ALA A 568 9.43 10.19 -22.10
CA ALA A 568 10.67 9.43 -22.17
C ALA A 568 10.71 8.39 -21.04
N THR A 569 11.67 7.47 -21.09
CA THR A 569 11.95 6.62 -19.94
C THR A 569 12.53 7.44 -18.78
N THR A 570 12.23 7.03 -17.55
CA THR A 570 12.78 7.69 -16.35
C THR A 570 14.29 7.51 -16.23
N SER A 571 14.95 8.28 -15.34
CA SER A 571 16.40 8.18 -15.10
C SER A 571 16.77 6.87 -14.41
N ASN A 572 15.80 6.27 -13.72
CA ASN A 572 15.95 5.03 -12.98
C ASN A 572 15.71 3.81 -13.88
N SER A 573 15.34 4.02 -15.15
CA SER A 573 15.22 2.92 -16.12
C SER A 573 16.62 2.39 -16.46
N THR A 574 16.88 1.12 -16.15
CA THR A 574 18.19 0.48 -16.35
C THR A 574 18.26 -0.29 -17.66
N THR A 575 17.12 -0.63 -18.26
CA THR A 575 17.09 -1.31 -19.54
C THR A 575 16.91 -0.34 -20.71
N GLY A 576 17.68 -0.57 -21.77
CA GLY A 576 17.41 0.07 -23.05
C GLY A 576 16.14 -0.53 -23.65
N THR A 577 15.24 0.29 -24.17
CA THR A 577 13.97 -0.16 -24.74
C THR A 577 13.83 0.21 -26.21
N THR A 578 12.92 -0.47 -26.90
CA THR A 578 12.44 -0.05 -28.22
C THR A 578 10.97 0.31 -28.13
N THR A 579 10.63 1.53 -28.56
CA THR A 579 9.23 1.99 -28.62
C THR A 579 8.43 1.20 -29.64
N VAL A 580 7.45 0.43 -29.16
CA VAL A 580 6.51 -0.33 -30.00
C VAL A 580 5.37 0.59 -30.44
N ALA A 581 4.80 1.36 -29.51
CA ALA A 581 3.73 2.31 -29.78
C ALA A 581 3.66 3.39 -28.70
N GLY A 582 3.31 4.62 -29.10
CA GLY A 582 2.81 5.67 -28.22
C GLY A 582 1.47 6.14 -28.76
N VAL A 583 0.42 6.13 -27.94
CA VAL A 583 -0.94 6.52 -28.34
C VAL A 583 -1.53 7.44 -27.30
N VAL A 584 -2.10 8.55 -27.76
CA VAL A 584 -2.93 9.44 -26.94
C VAL A 584 -4.40 9.20 -27.31
N SER A 585 -5.23 9.08 -26.29
CA SER A 585 -6.69 9.05 -26.45
C SER A 585 -7.35 10.04 -25.51
N ALA A 586 -8.59 10.41 -25.81
CA ALA A 586 -9.38 11.32 -24.99
C ALA A 586 -10.72 10.71 -24.64
N SER A 587 -11.29 11.11 -23.51
CA SER A 587 -12.63 10.74 -23.10
C SER A 587 -13.66 11.36 -24.05
N GLY A 588 -14.45 10.50 -24.69
CA GLY A 588 -15.48 10.91 -25.65
C GLY A 588 -14.95 11.66 -26.87
N SER A 589 -15.85 12.35 -27.57
CA SER A 589 -15.52 13.22 -28.71
C SER A 589 -16.17 14.59 -28.55
N THR A 590 -15.45 15.63 -28.96
CA THR A 590 -15.92 17.02 -28.96
C THR A 590 -16.16 17.49 -30.38
N SER A 591 -17.20 18.32 -30.59
CA SER A 591 -17.39 19.00 -31.88
C SER A 591 -16.24 19.97 -32.12
N GLY A 592 -15.33 19.63 -33.03
CA GLY A 592 -14.07 20.34 -33.25
C GLY A 592 -12.85 19.43 -33.20
N ASP A 593 -12.99 18.20 -32.70
CA ASP A 593 -11.93 17.19 -32.82
C ASP A 593 -11.58 16.96 -34.31
N SER A 594 -10.31 17.15 -34.64
CA SER A 594 -9.77 16.99 -35.99
C SER A 594 -9.10 15.63 -36.14
N THR A 595 -8.41 15.39 -37.26
CA THR A 595 -7.55 14.20 -37.41
C THR A 595 -6.25 14.29 -36.63
N THR A 596 -5.83 15.51 -36.27
CA THR A 596 -4.54 15.82 -35.64
C THR A 596 -4.70 16.26 -34.20
N ASP A 597 -5.87 16.80 -33.82
CA ASP A 597 -6.03 17.52 -32.55
C ASP A 597 -7.35 17.18 -31.84
N PHE A 598 -7.30 17.14 -30.52
CA PHE A 598 -8.45 17.06 -29.64
C PHE A 598 -8.86 18.46 -29.20
N LYS A 599 -10.13 18.82 -29.36
CA LYS A 599 -10.63 20.11 -28.88
C LYS A 599 -11.14 19.98 -27.44
N ILE A 600 -10.78 20.97 -26.64
CA ILE A 600 -11.37 21.29 -25.34
C ILE A 600 -11.99 22.67 -25.49
N ASN A 601 -13.28 22.82 -25.17
CA ASN A 601 -13.87 24.16 -25.23
C ASN A 601 -13.41 24.96 -24.01
N GLU A 602 -13.31 26.28 -24.16
CA GLU A 602 -12.97 27.22 -23.09
C GLU A 602 -13.70 26.88 -21.77
N GLY A 603 -12.94 26.84 -20.67
CA GLY A 603 -13.44 26.55 -19.32
C GLY A 603 -13.98 25.14 -19.11
N GLN A 604 -13.71 24.20 -20.03
CA GLN A 604 -14.07 22.80 -19.88
C GLN A 604 -12.83 21.94 -19.61
N THR A 605 -13.02 20.87 -18.86
CA THR A 605 -12.01 19.84 -18.62
C THR A 605 -12.29 18.61 -19.47
N ARG A 606 -11.23 17.98 -20.01
CA ARG A 606 -11.33 16.71 -20.73
C ARG A 606 -10.22 15.78 -20.28
N ARG A 607 -10.58 14.52 -20.05
CA ARG A 607 -9.62 13.46 -19.69
C ARG A 607 -8.88 12.92 -20.90
N PHE A 608 -7.58 12.75 -20.77
CA PHE A 608 -6.67 12.15 -21.74
C PHE A 608 -5.93 10.97 -21.15
N THR A 609 -5.51 10.04 -22.01
CA THR A 609 -4.73 8.87 -21.63
C THR A 609 -3.60 8.70 -22.62
N LEU A 610 -2.37 8.83 -22.13
CA LEU A 610 -1.15 8.41 -22.81
C LEU A 610 -0.93 6.93 -22.51
N THR A 611 -0.76 6.13 -23.56
CA THR A 611 -0.36 4.72 -23.45
C THR A 611 0.90 4.51 -24.27
N VAL A 612 1.98 4.12 -23.59
CA VAL A 612 3.27 3.80 -24.19
C VAL A 612 3.48 2.29 -24.06
N SER A 613 3.90 1.65 -25.15
CA SER A 613 4.29 0.24 -25.17
C SER A 613 5.75 0.14 -25.56
N LEU A 614 6.54 -0.46 -24.69
CA LEU A 614 7.98 -0.62 -24.83
C LEU A 614 8.33 -2.10 -24.86
N GLU A 615 9.29 -2.44 -25.70
CA GLU A 615 9.90 -3.76 -25.79
C GLU A 615 11.28 -3.74 -25.13
N ALA A 616 11.61 -4.78 -24.36
CA ALA A 616 12.86 -4.88 -23.63
C ALA A 616 14.04 -5.03 -24.59
N GLY A 617 15.07 -4.21 -24.45
CA GLY A 617 16.33 -4.39 -25.20
C GLY A 617 17.39 -5.16 -24.42
N ASN A 618 17.29 -5.18 -23.08
CA ASN A 618 18.09 -5.98 -22.16
C ASN A 618 17.23 -6.36 -20.94
N ASP A 619 17.80 -7.12 -20.01
CA ASP A 619 17.21 -7.31 -18.69
C ASP A 619 17.37 -6.03 -17.86
N GLY A 620 16.31 -5.62 -17.16
CA GLY A 620 16.34 -4.50 -16.23
C GLY A 620 14.94 -3.94 -15.97
N VAL A 621 14.89 -2.72 -15.43
CA VAL A 621 13.64 -2.02 -15.13
C VAL A 621 13.40 -0.87 -16.10
N THR A 622 12.13 -0.52 -16.29
CA THR A 622 11.71 0.63 -17.09
C THR A 622 10.51 1.30 -16.46
N ALA A 623 10.49 2.63 -16.48
CA ALA A 623 9.31 3.45 -16.22
C ALA A 623 9.22 4.55 -17.28
N VAL A 624 8.03 5.11 -17.47
CA VAL A 624 7.77 6.21 -18.43
C VAL A 624 7.37 7.47 -17.67
N GLN A 625 7.91 8.61 -18.09
CA GLN A 625 7.52 9.94 -17.63
C GLN A 625 7.02 10.79 -18.80
N LEU A 626 5.95 11.54 -18.56
CA LEU A 626 5.48 12.61 -19.43
C LEU A 626 6.24 13.90 -19.09
N PHE A 627 6.84 14.55 -20.08
CA PHE A 627 7.64 15.78 -19.92
C PHE A 627 6.90 17.04 -20.37
N GLY A 628 5.85 16.88 -21.17
CA GLY A 628 5.01 18.00 -21.54
C GLY A 628 4.00 17.67 -22.62
N ILE A 629 3.12 18.63 -22.87
CA ILE A 629 1.98 18.50 -23.78
C ILE A 629 1.96 19.70 -24.71
N ASN A 630 1.95 19.45 -26.02
CA ASN A 630 1.75 20.50 -27.01
C ASN A 630 0.27 20.87 -27.17
N TYR A 631 0.01 22.17 -27.21
CA TYR A 631 -1.32 22.72 -27.42
C TYR A 631 -1.29 23.99 -28.29
N ASP A 632 -2.46 24.42 -28.76
CA ASP A 632 -2.67 25.66 -29.50
C ASP A 632 -4.08 26.20 -29.19
N ASN A 633 -4.27 27.52 -29.29
CA ASN A 633 -5.58 28.16 -29.22
C ASN A 633 -6.29 28.21 -30.60
N GLU A 634 -5.58 27.82 -31.66
CA GLU A 634 -6.10 27.64 -33.01
C GLU A 634 -6.12 26.15 -33.43
N ASP A 635 -6.95 25.79 -34.43
CA ASP A 635 -7.01 24.43 -35.00
C ASP A 635 -5.76 24.14 -35.86
N ALA A 636 -4.60 24.00 -35.18
CA ALA A 636 -3.29 23.78 -35.75
C ALA A 636 -2.46 22.82 -34.87
N ALA A 637 -1.35 22.32 -35.42
CA ALA A 637 -0.42 21.48 -34.66
C ALA A 637 0.21 22.31 -33.53
N GLY A 638 0.08 21.82 -32.29
CA GLY A 638 0.44 22.54 -31.06
C GLY A 638 1.76 23.31 -31.16
N VAL A 639 1.69 24.64 -31.08
CA VAL A 639 2.85 25.54 -31.13
C VAL A 639 3.38 25.83 -29.73
N GLU A 640 2.48 25.81 -28.73
CA GLU A 640 2.81 25.98 -27.32
C GLU A 640 3.12 24.64 -26.66
N PHE A 641 3.86 24.68 -25.56
CA PHE A 641 4.34 23.50 -24.86
C PHE A 641 4.21 23.66 -23.35
N TYR A 642 3.29 22.90 -22.77
CA TYR A 642 3.05 22.87 -21.32
C TYR A 642 4.07 21.95 -20.64
N THR A 643 4.76 22.46 -19.62
CA THR A 643 5.78 21.72 -18.84
C THR A 643 5.63 21.84 -17.32
N SER A 644 4.66 22.60 -16.83
CA SER A 644 4.50 22.86 -15.41
C SER A 644 4.13 21.58 -14.64
N ASN A 645 4.78 21.33 -13.51
CA ASN A 645 4.55 20.18 -12.62
C ASN A 645 4.51 18.81 -13.33
N MET A 646 5.49 18.53 -14.18
CA MET A 646 5.59 17.25 -14.88
C MET A 646 6.49 16.22 -14.17
N SER A 647 6.99 16.53 -12.97
CA SER A 647 7.87 15.66 -12.16
C SER A 647 7.19 14.35 -11.77
N ASP A 648 5.93 14.42 -11.40
CA ASP A 648 5.18 13.26 -10.85
C ASP A 648 4.35 12.53 -11.90
N PHE A 649 4.35 13.02 -13.14
CA PHE A 649 3.68 12.39 -14.26
C PHE A 649 4.53 11.22 -14.80
N LYS A 650 4.83 10.26 -13.93
CA LYS A 650 5.66 9.09 -14.19
C LYS A 650 4.99 7.82 -13.67
N THR A 651 5.19 6.72 -14.36
CA THR A 651 4.73 5.40 -13.91
C THR A 651 5.71 4.78 -12.93
N ASP A 652 5.24 3.78 -12.19
CA ASP A 652 6.10 2.89 -11.43
C ASP A 652 7.08 2.13 -12.34
N LEU A 653 8.12 1.58 -11.73
CA LEU A 653 9.08 0.72 -12.42
C LEU A 653 8.42 -0.62 -12.80
N LEU A 654 8.79 -1.12 -13.98
CA LEU A 654 8.39 -2.43 -14.48
C LEU A 654 9.62 -3.22 -14.88
N THR A 655 9.84 -4.37 -14.25
CA THR A 655 10.89 -5.33 -14.63
C THR A 655 10.59 -5.97 -15.97
N MET A 656 11.54 -5.87 -16.90
CA MET A 656 11.44 -6.33 -18.28
C MET A 656 12.69 -7.12 -18.68
N LEU A 657 12.49 -8.30 -19.27
CA LEU A 657 13.55 -9.27 -19.58
C LEU A 657 13.64 -9.60 -21.07
N ILE A 658 14.79 -10.14 -21.47
CA ILE A 658 15.04 -10.78 -22.77
C ILE A 658 15.47 -12.24 -22.55
N MET A 659 15.00 -13.19 -23.37
CA MET A 659 15.39 -14.62 -23.28
C MET A 659 16.35 -15.10 -24.37
#